data_AF-A0A412H276-F1
#
_entry.id   AF-A0A412H276-F1
#
_cell.length_a   1.000
_cell.length_b   1.000
_cell.length_c   1.000
_cell.angle_alpha   90.00
_cell.angle_beta   90.00
_cell.angle_gamma   90.00
#
_symmetry.space_group_name_H-M   'P 1'
#
loop_
_entity.id
_entity.type
_entity.pdbx_description
1 polymer ?
#
loop_
_entity_poly.entity_id
_entity_poly.type
_entity_poly.pdbx_seq_one_letter_code
_entity_poly.pdbx_strand_id
1 'polypeptide(L)'
;MIKENMKPKGYWNDKNNCAKVAALCSSRYEFSKKYSSAYNSCLRNGWIDDICKHMLGRSIPCGYWNKERCRLEALKYSNRSEFSKQSNGAYTAALKKGWLDEICKHMVVKWQHKWDKESCKKEALKYNNRSDFAKYAVGAWTAACKKGWLDEICSHMEIRRKYNIWNKETCHQEALKYTSRKDFQDFASGAWAAASKNNWLDEICSHMEVIGNLFKRCIYAFEFSDNYVYVGLTDNFSRRKKDHLSSNKSPVFRHIQDSNLQPIAIILNEYTDKAVAQKLENSFLQSYIDKGWNILNKAKTGALGGKILFWTKERCLEAGKKCQTRSEFITRYYGAYSSSVKNGWYDEVSAHMTSPVKPIKWTKEQCLEAGKRCKTKAEFIKKYSGAYASAVRNGWYDEVSAHMVSKITEPIQWTLEKVKTEALKYNTRKEFAQNCYSAYNYARKNKLLDTVCLHMLSSMPIKKELKRTKSIRRKWTFESLQAEALKYKSRSEFCNNSKAAYSAAKQAKLLDKICSHMKFKHKSNNYWTKEKCQERALLYKTKSDFKKNDGSAYTTAVREKWLNEICIHMCKPPIKRKWTIEKLYAEAQKYVTIKEFKMKSYSAYVTAQNLGIGWQICSHMYKGKRRLRVLEEIKRQKLSRNIEDNLQLSFNIDEIEI
;
A
#
# COMPACT_ATOMS: atom_id res chain seq x y z
N MET A 1 -26.02 -53.85 27.07
CA MET A 1 -27.28 -53.94 26.32
C MET A 1 -27.36 -52.65 25.49
N ILE A 2 -27.37 -52.62 24.15
CA ILE A 2 -28.08 -53.40 23.14
C ILE A 2 -27.12 -53.62 21.96
N LYS A 3 -26.89 -54.88 21.54
CA LYS A 3 -26.20 -55.20 20.28
C LYS A 3 -27.16 -54.89 19.14
N GLU A 4 -27.19 -53.65 18.64
CA GLU A 4 -27.97 -53.35 17.44
C GLU A 4 -27.24 -53.85 16.17
N ASN A 5 -27.57 -55.08 15.79
CA ASN A 5 -27.71 -55.56 14.41
C ASN A 5 -26.65 -55.11 13.37
N MET A 6 -25.38 -55.43 13.60
CA MET A 6 -24.40 -55.39 12.49
C MET A 6 -24.75 -56.48 11.47
N LYS A 7 -25.19 -56.05 10.28
CA LYS A 7 -25.50 -56.95 9.16
C LYS A 7 -24.22 -57.61 8.62
N PRO A 8 -24.28 -58.89 8.21
CA PRO A 8 -23.11 -59.64 7.77
C PRO A 8 -22.41 -59.01 6.55
N LYS A 9 -21.12 -59.28 6.39
CA LYS A 9 -20.31 -58.78 5.28
C LYS A 9 -20.91 -59.26 3.95
N GLY A 10 -21.24 -58.32 3.05
CA GLY A 10 -21.91 -58.61 1.78
C GLY A 10 -23.44 -58.49 1.80
N TYR A 11 -24.06 -58.22 2.95
CA TYR A 11 -25.53 -58.06 3.07
C TYR A 11 -26.13 -57.03 2.09
N TRP A 12 -25.40 -55.95 1.81
CA TRP A 12 -25.82 -54.88 0.89
C TRP A 12 -25.46 -55.14 -0.57
N ASN A 13 -24.76 -56.24 -0.90
CA ASN A 13 -24.52 -56.65 -2.29
C ASN A 13 -25.73 -57.37 -2.91
N ASP A 14 -26.83 -57.52 -2.16
CA ASP A 14 -28.09 -58.04 -2.64
C ASP A 14 -29.07 -56.87 -2.92
N LYS A 15 -29.64 -56.85 -4.13
CA LYS A 15 -30.60 -55.83 -4.61
C LYS A 15 -31.84 -55.79 -3.71
N ASN A 16 -32.31 -56.94 -3.23
CA ASN A 16 -33.54 -57.04 -2.43
C ASN A 16 -33.37 -56.46 -1.02
N ASN A 17 -32.21 -56.65 -0.39
CA ASN A 17 -31.93 -56.07 0.92
C ASN A 17 -31.82 -54.55 0.84
N CYS A 18 -31.22 -54.02 -0.24
CA CYS A 18 -31.19 -52.59 -0.51
C CYS A 18 -32.59 -52.02 -0.78
N ALA A 19 -33.44 -52.74 -1.52
CA ALA A 19 -34.81 -52.33 -1.80
C ALA A 19 -35.68 -52.23 -0.54
N LYS A 20 -35.56 -53.18 0.39
CA LYS A 20 -36.30 -53.19 1.66
C LYS A 20 -36.01 -51.96 2.53
N VAL A 21 -34.75 -51.56 2.65
CA VAL A 21 -34.39 -50.37 3.45
C VAL A 21 -34.63 -49.06 2.71
N ALA A 22 -34.57 -49.07 1.38
CA ALA A 22 -35.00 -47.94 0.59
C ALA A 22 -36.51 -47.71 0.76
N ALA A 23 -37.35 -48.76 0.78
CA ALA A 23 -38.79 -48.59 1.01
C ALA A 23 -39.12 -47.87 2.34
N LEU A 24 -38.25 -47.96 3.35
CA LEU A 24 -38.41 -47.28 4.64
C LEU A 24 -38.02 -45.80 4.64
N CYS A 25 -37.41 -45.30 3.57
CA CYS A 25 -36.94 -43.92 3.47
C CYS A 25 -37.86 -43.07 2.61
N SER A 26 -38.13 -41.84 3.03
CA SER A 26 -39.01 -40.91 2.30
C SER A 26 -38.32 -40.20 1.13
N SER A 27 -36.98 -40.13 1.14
CA SER A 27 -36.20 -39.44 0.12
C SER A 27 -34.83 -40.08 -0.12
N ARG A 28 -34.26 -39.87 -1.33
CA ARG A 28 -32.90 -40.35 -1.67
C ARG A 28 -31.83 -39.77 -0.73
N TYR A 29 -32.05 -38.57 -0.16
CA TYR A 29 -31.14 -37.98 0.82
C TYR A 29 -31.19 -38.68 2.17
N GLU A 30 -32.40 -38.99 2.67
CA GLU A 30 -32.58 -39.76 3.89
C GLU A 30 -31.99 -41.17 3.73
N PHE A 31 -32.22 -41.81 2.59
CA PHE A 31 -31.65 -43.12 2.26
C PHE A 31 -30.10 -43.07 2.24
N SER A 32 -29.51 -42.04 1.63
CA SER A 32 -28.05 -41.83 1.61
C SER A 32 -27.46 -41.61 3.01
N LYS A 33 -28.21 -40.96 3.92
CA LYS A 33 -27.74 -40.65 5.27
C LYS A 33 -27.92 -41.81 6.25
N LYS A 34 -29.12 -42.41 6.30
CA LYS A 34 -29.44 -43.51 7.23
C LYS A 34 -28.81 -44.82 6.79
N TYR A 35 -28.85 -45.13 5.49
CA TYR A 35 -28.38 -46.40 4.94
C TYR A 35 -27.29 -46.18 3.89
N SER A 36 -26.24 -45.44 4.26
CA SER A 36 -25.13 -45.08 3.36
C SER A 36 -24.48 -46.27 2.65
N SER A 37 -24.32 -47.41 3.33
CA SER A 37 -23.78 -48.64 2.75
C SER A 37 -24.69 -49.25 1.67
N ALA A 38 -26.01 -49.26 1.91
CA ALA A 38 -27.01 -49.71 0.94
C ALA A 38 -27.07 -48.77 -0.27
N TYR A 39 -27.10 -47.46 -0.01
CA TYR A 39 -27.11 -46.42 -1.04
C TYR A 39 -25.89 -46.48 -1.96
N ASN A 40 -24.69 -46.63 -1.40
CA ASN A 40 -23.45 -46.77 -2.18
C ASN A 40 -23.39 -48.10 -2.95
N SER A 41 -24.01 -49.17 -2.43
CA SER A 41 -24.14 -50.43 -3.16
C SER A 41 -25.06 -50.27 -4.37
N CYS A 42 -26.21 -49.60 -4.19
CA CYS A 42 -27.13 -49.28 -5.28
C CYS A 42 -26.47 -48.42 -6.36
N LEU A 43 -25.64 -47.44 -5.98
CA LEU A 43 -24.89 -46.62 -6.94
C LEU A 43 -23.83 -47.42 -7.71
N ARG A 44 -23.05 -48.26 -7.03
CA ARG A 44 -22.00 -49.07 -7.68
C ARG A 44 -22.57 -50.09 -8.66
N ASN A 45 -23.74 -50.65 -8.37
CA ASN A 45 -24.39 -51.67 -9.18
C ASN A 45 -25.47 -51.12 -10.12
N GLY A 46 -25.68 -49.80 -10.18
CA GLY A 46 -26.68 -49.17 -11.05
C GLY A 46 -28.14 -49.41 -10.65
N TRP A 47 -28.44 -49.87 -9.43
CA TRP A 47 -29.79 -50.18 -8.97
C TRP A 47 -30.56 -48.96 -8.43
N ILE A 48 -29.92 -47.80 -8.35
CA ILE A 48 -30.48 -46.63 -7.67
C ILE A 48 -31.79 -46.16 -8.31
N ASP A 49 -31.91 -46.21 -9.63
CA ASP A 49 -33.09 -45.73 -10.33
C ASP A 49 -34.23 -46.73 -10.31
N ASP A 50 -33.97 -48.02 -10.11
CA ASP A 50 -34.99 -49.06 -9.89
C ASP A 50 -35.50 -49.07 -8.45
N ILE A 51 -34.59 -48.98 -7.48
CA ILE A 51 -34.90 -49.10 -6.05
C ILE A 51 -35.50 -47.80 -5.49
N CYS A 52 -35.10 -46.65 -6.03
CA CYS A 52 -35.59 -45.35 -5.58
C CYS A 52 -36.61 -44.74 -6.56
N LYS A 53 -37.41 -45.54 -7.27
CA LYS A 53 -38.51 -45.05 -8.13
C LYS A 53 -39.56 -44.27 -7.33
N HIS A 54 -39.82 -44.68 -6.09
CA HIS A 54 -40.74 -44.00 -5.18
C HIS A 54 -40.15 -42.75 -4.51
N MET A 55 -38.84 -42.48 -4.67
CA MET A 55 -38.15 -41.34 -4.05
C MET A 55 -37.69 -40.31 -5.07
N LEU A 56 -38.22 -39.08 -4.95
CA LEU A 56 -37.85 -37.96 -5.80
C LEU A 56 -36.36 -37.58 -5.62
N GLY A 57 -35.65 -37.30 -6.72
CA GLY A 57 -34.22 -36.97 -6.76
C GLY A 57 -33.85 -35.58 -6.24
N ARG A 58 -32.54 -35.27 -6.20
CA ARG A 58 -31.99 -33.97 -5.74
C ARG A 58 -32.33 -32.79 -6.65
N SER A 59 -32.58 -33.03 -7.93
CA SER A 59 -33.04 -31.99 -8.85
C SER A 59 -34.54 -31.88 -8.75
N ILE A 60 -35.00 -30.78 -8.14
CA ILE A 60 -36.37 -30.32 -8.30
C ILE A 60 -36.65 -30.25 -9.82
N PRO A 61 -37.64 -31.01 -10.35
CA PRO A 61 -37.92 -31.03 -11.79
C PRO A 61 -38.14 -29.61 -12.33
N CYS A 62 -37.69 -29.37 -13.56
CA CYS A 62 -38.01 -28.12 -14.26
C CYS A 62 -39.54 -27.91 -14.23
N GLY A 63 -40.00 -26.79 -13.66
CA GLY A 63 -41.43 -26.50 -13.50
C GLY A 63 -42.05 -26.83 -12.13
N TYR A 64 -41.32 -27.44 -11.19
CA TYR A 64 -41.84 -27.74 -9.84
C TYR A 64 -42.33 -26.51 -9.06
N TRP A 65 -41.66 -25.36 -9.24
CA TRP A 65 -42.08 -24.09 -8.65
C TRP A 65 -43.11 -23.41 -9.55
N ASN A 66 -44.38 -23.62 -9.19
CA ASN A 66 -45.53 -22.90 -9.71
C ASN A 66 -45.98 -21.83 -8.69
N LYS A 67 -46.86 -20.92 -9.14
CA LYS A 67 -47.28 -19.74 -8.36
C LYS A 67 -47.85 -20.14 -6.99
N GLU A 68 -48.65 -21.20 -6.97
CA GLU A 68 -49.32 -21.68 -5.76
C GLU A 68 -48.34 -22.32 -4.75
N ARG A 69 -47.37 -23.10 -5.22
CA ARG A 69 -46.32 -23.66 -4.35
C ARG A 69 -45.41 -22.59 -3.79
N CYS A 70 -45.05 -21.58 -4.60
CA CYS A 70 -44.32 -20.42 -4.11
C CYS A 70 -45.12 -19.64 -3.05
N ARG A 71 -46.45 -19.52 -3.22
CA ARG A 71 -47.35 -18.87 -2.26
C ARG A 71 -47.40 -19.63 -0.92
N LEU A 72 -47.64 -20.94 -0.96
CA LEU A 72 -47.67 -21.79 0.24
C LEU A 72 -46.32 -21.80 0.97
N GLU A 73 -45.21 -21.79 0.23
CA GLU A 73 -43.87 -21.71 0.85
C GLU A 73 -43.61 -20.33 1.45
N ALA A 74 -44.04 -19.26 0.79
CA ALA A 74 -43.92 -17.90 1.31
C ALA A 74 -44.75 -17.67 2.59
N LEU A 75 -45.91 -18.33 2.73
CA LEU A 75 -46.74 -18.25 3.95
C LEU A 75 -46.04 -18.74 5.23
N LYS A 76 -44.99 -19.55 5.11
CA LYS A 76 -44.19 -20.03 6.26
C LYS A 76 -43.30 -18.96 6.88
N TYR A 77 -43.10 -17.83 6.21
CA TYR A 77 -42.14 -16.81 6.62
C TYR A 77 -42.81 -15.48 6.91
N SER A 78 -42.31 -14.80 7.95
CA SER A 78 -42.85 -13.51 8.42
C SER A 78 -42.39 -12.32 7.56
N ASN A 79 -41.19 -12.41 6.97
CA ASN A 79 -40.58 -11.34 6.19
C ASN A 79 -39.82 -11.85 4.96
N ARG A 80 -39.68 -10.99 3.94
CA ARG A 80 -39.05 -11.34 2.65
C ARG A 80 -37.58 -11.75 2.79
N SER A 81 -36.86 -11.23 3.79
CA SER A 81 -35.44 -11.56 4.01
C SER A 81 -35.25 -13.00 4.52
N GLU A 82 -36.10 -13.45 5.43
CA GLU A 82 -36.15 -14.84 5.89
C GLU A 82 -36.56 -15.78 4.76
N PHE A 83 -37.61 -15.41 4.00
CA PHE A 83 -38.05 -16.18 2.84
C PHE A 83 -36.93 -16.38 1.82
N SER A 84 -36.19 -15.31 1.48
CA SER A 84 -35.05 -15.38 0.56
C SER A 84 -33.93 -16.30 1.08
N LYS A 85 -33.59 -16.21 2.37
CA LYS A 85 -32.47 -16.98 2.94
C LYS A 85 -32.80 -18.46 3.14
N GLN A 86 -34.00 -18.76 3.65
CA GLN A 86 -34.39 -20.12 4.01
C GLN A 86 -35.00 -20.89 2.83
N SER A 87 -35.72 -20.20 1.95
CA SER A 87 -36.38 -20.78 0.78
C SER A 87 -35.97 -20.09 -0.52
N ASN A 88 -34.65 -20.01 -0.74
CA ASN A 88 -34.05 -19.34 -1.91
C ASN A 88 -34.58 -19.88 -3.25
N GLY A 89 -34.87 -21.18 -3.36
CA GLY A 89 -35.42 -21.78 -4.58
C GLY A 89 -36.81 -21.24 -4.94
N ALA A 90 -37.71 -21.15 -3.96
CA ALA A 90 -39.04 -20.57 -4.14
C ALA A 90 -38.98 -19.05 -4.38
N TYR A 91 -38.12 -18.35 -3.62
CA TYR A 91 -37.92 -16.90 -3.74
C TYR A 91 -37.43 -16.51 -5.14
N THR A 92 -36.39 -17.19 -5.64
CA THR A 92 -35.83 -16.91 -6.97
C THR A 92 -36.79 -17.26 -8.09
N ALA A 93 -37.56 -18.34 -7.98
CA ALA A 93 -38.60 -18.69 -8.94
C ALA A 93 -39.71 -17.62 -8.99
N ALA A 94 -40.18 -17.16 -7.83
CA ALA A 94 -41.17 -16.10 -7.73
C ALA A 94 -40.65 -14.76 -8.26
N LEU A 95 -39.39 -14.40 -7.99
CA LEU A 95 -38.76 -13.18 -8.50
C LEU A 95 -38.64 -13.21 -10.04
N LYS A 96 -38.13 -14.31 -10.59
CA LYS A 96 -37.94 -14.45 -12.05
C LYS A 96 -39.26 -14.45 -12.83
N LYS A 97 -40.34 -14.94 -12.23
CA LYS A 97 -41.68 -15.00 -12.84
C LYS A 97 -42.59 -13.85 -12.42
N GLY A 98 -42.09 -12.87 -11.67
CA GLY A 98 -42.85 -11.69 -11.25
C GLY A 98 -43.95 -11.94 -10.20
N TRP A 99 -43.98 -13.10 -9.54
CA TRP A 99 -45.00 -13.45 -8.55
C TRP A 99 -44.70 -12.91 -7.13
N LEU A 100 -43.48 -12.41 -6.92
CA LEU A 100 -42.96 -12.11 -5.58
C LEU A 100 -43.83 -11.12 -4.79
N ASP A 101 -44.32 -10.06 -5.43
CA ASP A 101 -45.12 -9.06 -4.75
C ASP A 101 -46.50 -9.56 -4.36
N GLU A 102 -47.11 -10.43 -5.16
CA GLU A 102 -48.40 -11.05 -4.85
C GLU A 102 -48.29 -12.08 -3.74
N ILE A 103 -47.29 -12.97 -3.78
CA ILE A 103 -47.14 -14.04 -2.78
C ILE A 103 -46.60 -13.54 -1.44
N CYS A 104 -45.97 -12.36 -1.40
CA CYS A 104 -45.41 -11.77 -0.19
C CYS A 104 -46.24 -10.58 0.33
N LYS A 105 -47.52 -10.43 -0.06
CA LYS A 105 -48.41 -9.37 0.45
C LYS A 105 -48.61 -9.43 1.97
N HIS A 106 -48.61 -10.63 2.55
CA HIS A 106 -48.78 -10.86 3.99
C HIS A 106 -47.52 -10.60 4.82
N MET A 107 -46.37 -10.39 4.19
CA MET A 107 -45.10 -10.26 4.89
C MET A 107 -44.86 -8.82 5.35
N VAL A 108 -44.51 -8.64 6.62
CA VAL A 108 -44.19 -7.33 7.18
C VAL A 108 -42.81 -6.89 6.68
N VAL A 109 -42.75 -5.70 6.07
CA VAL A 109 -41.48 -5.10 5.64
C VAL A 109 -40.75 -4.55 6.86
N LYS A 110 -39.69 -5.23 7.28
CA LYS A 110 -38.78 -4.73 8.32
C LYS A 110 -37.90 -3.64 7.70
N TRP A 111 -38.38 -2.39 7.69
CA TRP A 111 -37.61 -1.27 7.16
C TRP A 111 -36.36 -1.03 8.01
N GLN A 112 -35.20 -1.02 7.36
CA GLN A 112 -34.02 -0.38 7.94
C GLN A 112 -34.29 1.12 7.98
N HIS A 113 -34.08 1.74 9.14
CA HIS A 113 -34.33 3.15 9.42
C HIS A 113 -34.05 4.06 8.21
N LYS A 114 -35.08 4.75 7.72
CA LYS A 114 -35.00 5.64 6.55
C LYS A 114 -34.38 6.96 7.00
N TRP A 115 -33.20 7.25 6.48
CA TRP A 115 -32.50 8.52 6.73
C TRP A 115 -33.21 9.69 6.03
N ASP A 116 -33.73 10.60 6.84
CA ASP A 116 -34.18 11.93 6.47
C ASP A 116 -33.11 12.99 6.81
N LYS A 117 -33.33 14.24 6.38
CA LYS A 117 -32.32 15.29 6.53
C LYS A 117 -32.02 15.59 8.00
N GLU A 118 -33.06 15.54 8.84
CA GLU A 118 -32.98 15.86 10.26
C GLU A 118 -32.28 14.75 11.07
N SER A 119 -32.58 13.47 10.80
CA SER A 119 -31.86 12.34 11.39
C SER A 119 -30.39 12.31 10.97
N CYS A 120 -30.09 12.59 9.69
CA CYS A 120 -28.71 12.75 9.24
C CYS A 120 -28.01 13.91 9.95
N LYS A 121 -28.69 15.05 10.15
CA LYS A 121 -28.16 16.21 10.88
C LYS A 121 -27.85 15.89 12.34
N LYS A 122 -28.79 15.27 13.04
CA LYS A 122 -28.62 14.82 14.43
C LYS A 122 -27.46 13.84 14.58
N GLU A 123 -27.30 12.93 13.61
CA GLU A 123 -26.19 11.98 13.61
C GLU A 123 -24.85 12.65 13.32
N ALA A 124 -24.82 13.61 12.39
CA ALA A 124 -23.62 14.37 12.05
C ALA A 124 -23.13 15.25 13.20
N LEU A 125 -24.03 15.80 14.02
CA LEU A 125 -23.69 16.62 15.21
C LEU A 125 -22.86 15.86 16.26
N LYS A 126 -22.86 14.52 16.23
CA LYS A 126 -22.03 13.70 17.13
C LYS A 126 -20.54 13.72 16.77
N TYR A 127 -20.19 14.23 15.59
CA TYR A 127 -18.83 14.19 15.06
C TYR A 127 -18.29 15.59 14.79
N ASN A 128 -17.03 15.80 15.12
CA ASN A 128 -16.34 17.08 14.93
C ASN A 128 -15.76 17.25 13.51
N ASN A 129 -15.64 16.17 12.73
CA ASN A 129 -15.10 16.22 11.38
C ASN A 129 -15.80 15.24 10.42
N ARG A 130 -15.79 15.59 9.13
CA ARG A 130 -16.45 14.82 8.06
C ARG A 130 -15.89 13.40 7.91
N SER A 131 -14.60 13.19 8.18
CA SER A 131 -13.96 11.87 8.08
C SER A 131 -14.49 10.87 9.11
N ASP A 132 -14.66 11.32 10.35
CA ASP A 132 -15.21 10.49 11.43
C ASP A 132 -16.70 10.24 11.21
N PHE A 133 -17.44 11.25 10.75
CA PHE A 133 -18.84 11.08 10.35
C PHE A 133 -19.00 10.03 9.23
N ALA A 134 -18.16 10.10 8.19
CA ALA A 134 -18.17 9.12 7.10
C ALA A 134 -17.83 7.70 7.57
N LYS A 135 -16.91 7.57 8.52
CA LYS A 135 -16.40 6.28 8.99
C LYS A 135 -17.33 5.57 9.96
N TYR A 136 -17.92 6.30 10.91
CA TYR A 136 -18.69 5.72 12.00
C TYR A 136 -20.21 5.79 11.77
N ALA A 137 -20.69 6.74 10.97
CA ALA A 137 -22.12 6.87 10.62
C ALA A 137 -22.34 6.69 9.10
N VAL A 138 -21.88 5.54 8.57
CA VAL A 138 -21.88 5.23 7.13
C VAL A 138 -23.28 5.36 6.49
N GLY A 139 -24.34 4.94 7.20
CA GLY A 139 -25.72 5.04 6.72
C GLY A 139 -26.18 6.49 6.51
N ALA A 140 -25.97 7.33 7.53
CA ALA A 140 -26.30 8.75 7.49
C ALA A 140 -25.46 9.51 6.44
N TRP A 141 -24.16 9.23 6.40
CA TRP A 141 -23.24 9.81 5.40
C TRP A 141 -23.68 9.49 3.99
N THR A 142 -23.97 8.22 3.71
CA THR A 142 -24.36 7.78 2.36
C THR A 142 -25.68 8.41 1.93
N ALA A 143 -26.65 8.52 2.85
CA ALA A 143 -27.92 9.18 2.58
C ALA A 143 -27.73 10.69 2.31
N ALA A 144 -26.94 11.37 3.13
CA ALA A 144 -26.61 12.79 2.96
C ALA A 144 -25.85 13.06 1.65
N CYS A 145 -24.89 12.23 1.28
CA CYS A 145 -24.18 12.31 0.00
C CYS A 145 -25.11 12.13 -1.20
N LYS A 146 -25.95 11.08 -1.19
CA LYS A 146 -26.85 10.79 -2.32
C LYS A 146 -27.89 11.88 -2.56
N LYS A 147 -28.31 12.56 -1.50
CA LYS A 147 -29.34 13.61 -1.56
C LYS A 147 -28.77 15.03 -1.54
N GLY A 148 -27.45 15.18 -1.56
CA GLY A 148 -26.78 16.49 -1.58
C GLY A 148 -26.87 17.29 -0.28
N TRP A 149 -27.19 16.67 0.86
CA TRP A 149 -27.37 17.36 2.14
C TRP A 149 -26.07 17.59 2.92
N LEU A 150 -24.94 17.08 2.40
CA LEU A 150 -23.69 16.97 3.14
C LEU A 150 -23.15 18.33 3.61
N ASP A 151 -23.23 19.36 2.77
CA ASP A 151 -22.67 20.67 3.12
C ASP A 151 -23.47 21.40 4.19
N GLU A 152 -24.79 21.28 4.15
CA GLU A 152 -25.67 21.84 5.18
C GLU A 152 -25.52 21.08 6.51
N ILE A 153 -25.52 19.75 6.45
CA ILE A 153 -25.46 18.87 7.63
C ILE A 153 -24.09 18.91 8.31
N CYS A 154 -23.02 19.11 7.55
CA CYS A 154 -21.66 19.16 8.06
C CYS A 154 -21.09 20.59 8.10
N SER A 155 -21.95 21.61 8.19
CA SER A 155 -21.55 23.02 8.26
C SER A 155 -20.83 23.38 9.57
N HIS A 156 -21.12 22.65 10.65
CA HIS A 156 -20.47 22.81 11.96
C HIS A 156 -19.09 22.11 12.06
N MET A 157 -18.73 21.29 11.07
CA MET A 157 -17.49 20.51 11.12
C MET A 157 -16.32 21.31 10.55
N GLU A 158 -15.25 21.46 11.33
CA GLU A 158 -14.05 22.17 10.89
C GLU A 158 -13.39 21.47 9.69
N ILE A 159 -13.19 22.21 8.59
CA ILE A 159 -12.42 21.74 7.43
C ILE A 159 -10.94 21.80 7.80
N ARG A 160 -10.39 20.70 8.33
CA ARG A 160 -8.98 20.60 8.75
C ARG A 160 -7.93 20.73 7.63
N ARG A 161 -8.32 21.02 6.39
CA ARG A 161 -7.37 21.21 5.29
C ARG A 161 -7.70 22.47 4.50
N LYS A 162 -7.13 23.59 4.94
CA LYS A 162 -6.68 24.62 4.02
C LYS A 162 -5.50 24.00 3.25
N TYR A 163 -5.80 23.15 2.27
CA TYR A 163 -4.81 22.79 1.26
C TYR A 163 -4.24 24.10 0.74
N ASN A 164 -2.92 24.17 0.51
CA ASN A 164 -2.35 25.26 -0.27
C ASN A 164 -3.07 25.27 -1.62
N ILE A 165 -4.09 26.12 -1.74
CA ILE A 165 -4.78 26.34 -2.99
C ILE A 165 -3.74 27.07 -3.83
N TRP A 166 -3.11 26.31 -4.70
CA TRP A 166 -2.17 26.80 -5.68
C TRP A 166 -2.94 27.69 -6.64
N ASN A 167 -2.71 29.00 -6.52
CA ASN A 167 -3.14 29.98 -7.51
C ASN A 167 -1.93 30.32 -8.39
N LYS A 168 -2.15 31.01 -9.50
CA LYS A 168 -1.08 31.29 -10.49
C LYS A 168 0.11 32.00 -9.86
N GLU A 169 -0.15 32.97 -8.97
CA GLU A 169 0.90 33.72 -8.28
C GLU A 169 1.69 32.85 -7.30
N THR A 170 1.04 32.05 -6.47
CA THR A 170 1.74 31.17 -5.53
C THR A 170 2.52 30.06 -6.26
N CYS A 171 2.01 29.57 -7.39
CA CYS A 171 2.76 28.67 -8.27
C CYS A 171 4.00 29.37 -8.84
N HIS A 172 3.86 30.62 -9.28
CA HIS A 172 4.97 31.38 -9.85
C HIS A 172 6.06 31.67 -8.82
N GLN A 173 5.69 32.14 -7.63
CA GLN A 173 6.65 32.36 -6.53
C GLN A 173 7.38 31.07 -6.13
N GLU A 174 6.69 29.92 -6.17
CA GLU A 174 7.33 28.63 -5.91
C GLU A 174 8.25 28.21 -7.07
N ALA A 175 7.82 28.44 -8.31
CA ALA A 175 8.61 28.16 -9.52
C ALA A 175 9.90 28.99 -9.59
N LEU A 176 9.88 30.25 -9.12
CA LEU A 176 11.07 31.13 -9.06
C LEU A 176 12.22 30.58 -8.19
N LYS A 177 11.95 29.62 -7.31
CA LYS A 177 12.99 28.96 -6.49
C LYS A 177 13.83 27.95 -7.27
N TYR A 178 13.36 27.54 -8.45
CA TYR A 178 13.98 26.50 -9.25
C TYR A 178 14.47 27.06 -10.58
N THR A 179 15.63 26.57 -11.02
CA THR A 179 16.25 26.97 -12.29
C THR A 179 15.81 26.08 -13.45
N SER A 180 15.27 24.89 -13.17
CA SER A 180 14.81 23.95 -14.20
C SER A 180 13.38 23.45 -13.96
N ARG A 181 12.65 23.21 -15.05
CA ARG A 181 11.28 22.64 -15.00
C ARG A 181 11.26 21.28 -14.29
N LYS A 182 12.31 20.48 -14.44
CA LYS A 182 12.41 19.16 -13.81
C LYS A 182 12.57 19.27 -12.29
N ASP A 183 13.40 20.17 -11.80
CA ASP A 183 13.55 20.39 -10.36
C ASP A 183 12.25 20.94 -9.75
N PHE A 184 11.56 21.85 -10.46
CA PHE A 184 10.25 22.33 -10.05
C PHE A 184 9.21 21.19 -9.94
N GLN A 185 9.21 20.27 -10.90
CA GLN A 185 8.33 19.09 -10.88
C GLN A 185 8.65 18.15 -9.70
N ASP A 186 9.93 17.84 -9.49
CA ASP A 186 10.36 16.82 -8.51
C ASP A 186 10.24 17.33 -7.07
N PHE A 187 10.60 18.60 -6.81
CA PHE A 187 10.63 19.18 -5.46
C PHE A 187 9.36 19.95 -5.09
N ALA A 188 8.62 20.49 -6.05
CA ALA A 188 7.36 21.22 -5.83
C ALA A 188 6.19 20.62 -6.64
N SER A 189 6.07 19.29 -6.60
CA SER A 189 5.07 18.51 -7.35
C SER A 189 3.62 19.00 -7.20
N GLY A 190 3.25 19.54 -6.03
CA GLY A 190 1.93 20.12 -5.80
C GLY A 190 1.67 21.39 -6.62
N ALA A 191 2.65 22.31 -6.67
CA ALA A 191 2.57 23.53 -7.46
C ALA A 191 2.64 23.20 -8.96
N TRP A 192 3.53 22.28 -9.33
CA TRP A 192 3.64 21.77 -10.70
C TRP A 192 2.32 21.19 -11.20
N ALA A 193 1.68 20.31 -10.41
CA ALA A 193 0.42 19.69 -10.79
C ALA A 193 -0.70 20.73 -10.98
N ALA A 194 -0.76 21.73 -10.12
CA ALA A 194 -1.73 22.81 -10.23
C ALA A 194 -1.46 23.70 -11.47
N ALA A 195 -0.20 24.07 -11.71
CA ALA A 195 0.19 24.84 -12.88
C ALA A 195 -0.05 24.07 -14.19
N SER A 196 0.24 22.77 -14.22
CA SER A 196 0.00 21.90 -15.37
C SER A 196 -1.49 21.76 -15.67
N LYS A 197 -2.32 21.52 -14.64
CA LYS A 197 -3.78 21.38 -14.81
C LYS A 197 -4.44 22.65 -15.36
N ASN A 198 -3.88 23.82 -15.04
CA ASN A 198 -4.42 25.12 -15.46
C ASN A 198 -3.62 25.78 -16.60
N ASN A 199 -2.70 25.07 -17.27
CA ASN A 199 -1.87 25.58 -18.36
C ASN A 199 -1.04 26.84 -18.01
N TRP A 200 -0.59 26.97 -16.76
CA TRP A 200 0.25 28.10 -16.32
C TRP A 200 1.74 27.88 -16.53
N LEU A 201 2.16 26.65 -16.87
CA LEU A 201 3.58 26.24 -16.90
C LEU A 201 4.44 27.13 -17.80
N ASP A 202 3.98 27.51 -18.99
CA ASP A 202 4.82 28.28 -19.92
C ASP A 202 5.07 29.71 -19.43
N GLU A 203 4.08 30.31 -18.78
CA GLU A 203 4.24 31.64 -18.17
C GLU A 203 5.10 31.58 -16.90
N ILE A 204 4.81 30.65 -15.98
CA ILE A 204 5.47 30.61 -14.68
C ILE A 204 6.89 30.03 -14.73
N CYS A 205 7.20 29.24 -15.76
CA CYS A 205 8.52 28.62 -15.97
C CYS A 205 9.27 29.25 -17.15
N SER A 206 8.92 30.47 -17.54
CA SER A 206 9.58 31.22 -18.63
C SER A 206 11.04 31.58 -18.30
N HIS A 207 11.37 31.74 -17.02
CA HIS A 207 12.72 32.03 -16.52
C HIS A 207 13.62 30.78 -16.38
N MET A 208 13.06 29.58 -16.55
CA MET A 208 13.80 28.34 -16.34
C MET A 208 14.61 27.95 -17.56
N GLU A 209 15.83 27.46 -17.34
CA GLU A 209 16.69 26.98 -18.41
C GLU A 209 16.03 25.80 -19.13
N VAL A 210 15.99 25.86 -20.46
CA VAL A 210 15.59 24.72 -21.29
C VAL A 210 16.69 23.68 -21.21
N ILE A 211 16.51 22.66 -20.38
CA ILE A 211 17.38 21.50 -20.35
C ILE A 211 16.96 20.57 -21.49
N GLY A 212 17.94 20.12 -22.27
CA GLY A 212 17.73 19.07 -23.26
C GLY A 212 17.31 17.75 -22.65
N ASN A 213 17.14 16.75 -23.49
CA ASN A 213 16.82 15.39 -23.08
C ASN A 213 17.49 14.41 -24.04
N LEU A 214 17.22 13.11 -23.93
CA LEU A 214 17.82 12.09 -24.80
C LEU A 214 17.64 12.39 -26.31
N PHE A 215 16.59 13.11 -26.68
CA PHE A 215 16.21 13.50 -28.04
C PHE A 215 16.56 14.95 -28.39
N LYS A 216 16.73 15.84 -27.40
CA LYS A 216 17.04 17.25 -27.59
C LYS A 216 18.46 17.56 -27.12
N ARG A 217 19.36 17.89 -28.04
CA ARG A 217 20.79 18.14 -27.79
C ARG A 217 21.20 19.51 -28.29
N CYS A 218 22.05 20.21 -27.55
CA CYS A 218 22.73 21.42 -28.01
C CYS A 218 24.17 21.11 -28.40
N ILE A 219 24.74 21.96 -29.27
CA ILE A 219 26.16 21.91 -29.66
C ILE A 219 26.88 23.02 -28.91
N TYR A 220 28.06 22.72 -28.38
CA TYR A 220 28.88 23.67 -27.65
C TYR A 220 30.35 23.57 -28.07
N ALA A 221 31.11 24.63 -27.82
CA ALA A 221 32.55 24.70 -28.00
C ALA A 221 33.26 25.18 -26.74
N PHE A 222 34.48 24.69 -26.53
CA PHE A 222 35.46 25.25 -25.60
C PHE A 222 36.63 25.75 -26.42
N GLU A 223 36.78 27.07 -26.52
CA GLU A 223 37.84 27.75 -27.26
C GLU A 223 38.95 28.18 -26.31
N PHE A 224 40.20 27.94 -26.68
CA PHE A 224 41.38 28.38 -25.94
C PHE A 224 42.11 29.48 -26.72
N SER A 225 42.83 30.35 -26.00
CA SER A 225 43.56 31.47 -26.60
C SER A 225 44.77 31.05 -27.45
N ASP A 226 45.18 29.79 -27.39
CA ASP A 226 46.24 29.18 -28.20
C ASP A 226 45.71 28.49 -29.48
N ASN A 227 44.50 28.86 -29.93
CA ASN A 227 43.80 28.31 -31.09
C ASN A 227 43.46 26.81 -30.98
N TYR A 228 43.30 26.27 -29.77
CA TYR A 228 42.72 24.94 -29.56
C TYR A 228 41.21 25.01 -29.30
N VAL A 229 40.46 24.05 -29.85
CA VAL A 229 39.01 23.95 -29.67
C VAL A 229 38.56 22.52 -29.38
N TYR A 230 37.58 22.40 -28.49
CA TYR A 230 36.80 21.17 -28.31
C TYR A 230 35.33 21.44 -28.64
N VAL A 231 34.76 20.68 -29.57
CA VAL A 231 33.34 20.78 -29.95
C VAL A 231 32.59 19.55 -29.47
N GLY A 232 31.42 19.70 -28.86
CA GLY A 232 30.65 18.55 -28.37
C GLY A 232 29.14 18.77 -28.41
N LEU A 233 28.39 17.67 -28.36
CA LEU A 233 26.93 17.67 -28.14
C LEU A 233 26.56 17.22 -26.71
N THR A 234 25.50 17.80 -26.13
CA THR A 234 25.00 17.43 -24.78
C THR A 234 23.51 17.74 -24.59
N ASP A 235 22.83 17.07 -23.64
CA ASP A 235 21.51 17.50 -23.14
C ASP A 235 21.57 18.53 -22.03
N ASN A 236 22.71 18.65 -21.35
CA ASN A 236 22.85 19.58 -20.25
C ASN A 236 24.23 20.21 -20.30
N PHE A 237 24.28 21.43 -20.82
CA PHE A 237 25.52 22.20 -20.98
C PHE A 237 26.17 22.50 -19.63
N SER A 238 25.41 22.95 -18.63
CA SER A 238 25.92 23.30 -17.30
C SER A 238 26.61 22.11 -16.61
N ARG A 239 25.99 20.92 -16.66
CA ARG A 239 26.59 19.67 -16.17
C ARG A 239 27.85 19.32 -16.97
N ARG A 240 27.76 19.37 -18.29
CA ARG A 240 28.87 18.99 -19.18
C ARG A 240 30.08 19.92 -19.05
N LYS A 241 29.84 21.21 -18.80
CA LYS A 241 30.87 22.20 -18.48
C LYS A 241 31.60 21.84 -17.21
N LYS A 242 30.87 21.50 -16.14
CA LYS A 242 31.48 21.02 -14.89
C LYS A 242 32.33 19.76 -15.11
N ASP A 243 31.83 18.80 -15.89
CA ASP A 243 32.58 17.57 -16.21
C ASP A 243 33.89 17.89 -16.95
N HIS A 244 33.83 18.79 -17.94
CA HIS A 244 35.02 19.20 -18.71
C HIS A 244 36.04 19.98 -17.89
N LEU A 245 35.61 20.70 -16.85
CA LEU A 245 36.47 21.48 -15.95
C LEU A 245 36.95 20.72 -14.72
N SER A 246 36.50 19.48 -14.48
CA SER A 246 36.86 18.72 -13.27
C SER A 246 37.43 17.33 -13.54
N SER A 247 37.20 16.75 -14.72
CA SER A 247 37.57 15.36 -14.98
C SER A 247 38.93 15.25 -15.70
N ASN A 248 39.90 14.58 -15.08
CA ASN A 248 41.22 14.30 -15.70
C ASN A 248 41.13 13.50 -17.02
N LYS A 249 39.99 12.85 -17.31
CA LYS A 249 39.78 12.12 -18.57
C LYS A 249 39.35 13.05 -19.72
N SER A 250 38.77 14.20 -19.41
CA SER A 250 38.31 15.20 -20.37
C SER A 250 39.49 15.75 -21.21
N PRO A 251 39.38 15.84 -22.55
CA PRO A 251 40.37 16.52 -23.37
C PRO A 251 40.56 17.98 -22.99
N VAL A 252 39.46 18.69 -22.69
CA VAL A 252 39.48 20.09 -22.25
C VAL A 252 40.24 20.24 -20.93
N PHE A 253 40.00 19.35 -19.95
CA PHE A 253 40.69 19.44 -18.65
C PHE A 253 42.18 19.19 -18.78
N ARG A 254 42.57 18.21 -19.61
CA ARG A 254 43.98 17.93 -19.88
C ARG A 254 44.67 19.13 -20.53
N HIS A 255 44.03 19.75 -21.53
CA HIS A 255 44.58 20.97 -22.14
C HIS A 255 44.71 22.12 -21.14
N ILE A 256 43.76 22.29 -20.22
CA ILE A 256 43.88 23.27 -19.12
C ILE A 256 45.10 22.98 -18.25
N GLN A 257 45.36 21.71 -17.90
CA GLN A 257 46.52 21.32 -17.08
C GLN A 257 47.84 21.53 -17.83
N ASP A 258 47.86 21.22 -19.13
CA ASP A 258 49.08 21.27 -19.94
C ASP A 258 49.45 22.71 -20.35
N SER A 259 48.46 23.53 -20.70
CA SER A 259 48.65 24.92 -21.17
C SER A 259 48.53 25.99 -20.07
N ASN A 260 47.91 25.64 -18.94
CA ASN A 260 47.48 26.56 -17.89
C ASN A 260 46.53 27.69 -18.38
N LEU A 261 45.89 27.50 -19.54
CA LEU A 261 44.92 28.44 -20.12
C LEU A 261 43.49 28.07 -19.75
N GLN A 262 42.64 29.08 -19.56
CA GLN A 262 41.21 28.89 -19.28
C GLN A 262 40.39 29.00 -20.58
N PRO A 263 39.51 28.03 -20.89
CA PRO A 263 38.73 28.07 -22.11
C PRO A 263 37.48 28.95 -21.99
N ILE A 264 37.08 29.55 -23.11
CA ILE A 264 35.80 30.22 -23.29
C ILE A 264 34.77 29.17 -23.70
N ALA A 265 33.75 28.97 -22.87
CA ALA A 265 32.71 27.96 -23.08
C ALA A 265 31.48 28.58 -23.76
N ILE A 266 31.19 28.17 -25.00
CA ILE A 266 30.19 28.79 -25.88
C ILE A 266 29.14 27.75 -26.28
N ILE A 267 27.85 28.13 -26.27
CA ILE A 267 26.77 27.33 -26.87
C ILE A 267 26.63 27.78 -28.33
N LEU A 268 26.85 26.87 -29.27
CA LEU A 268 26.84 27.14 -30.71
C LEU A 268 25.44 27.04 -31.32
N ASN A 269 24.53 26.28 -30.70
CA ASN A 269 23.17 26.10 -31.18
C ASN A 269 22.21 25.80 -30.03
N GLU A 270 20.94 26.15 -30.22
CA GLU A 270 19.83 25.75 -29.35
C GLU A 270 19.63 24.21 -29.34
N TYR A 271 18.81 23.74 -28.38
CA TYR A 271 18.51 22.32 -28.25
C TYR A 271 17.65 21.80 -29.41
N THR A 272 18.30 21.14 -30.36
CA THR A 272 17.68 20.58 -31.57
C THR A 272 17.51 19.07 -31.47
N ASP A 273 16.79 18.47 -32.41
CA ASP A 273 16.64 17.02 -32.45
C ASP A 273 18.01 16.33 -32.58
N LYS A 274 18.19 15.23 -31.87
CA LYS A 274 19.39 14.41 -31.83
C LYS A 274 19.98 14.13 -33.21
N ALA A 275 19.16 13.76 -34.20
CA ALA A 275 19.66 13.44 -35.54
C ALA A 275 20.21 14.68 -36.26
N VAL A 276 19.57 15.83 -36.06
CA VAL A 276 20.02 17.12 -36.59
C VAL A 276 21.28 17.59 -35.85
N ALA A 277 21.30 17.50 -34.53
CA ALA A 277 22.44 17.86 -33.69
C ALA A 277 23.70 17.06 -34.06
N GLN A 278 23.60 15.77 -34.36
CA GLN A 278 24.75 14.98 -34.83
C GLN A 278 25.35 15.51 -36.13
N LYS A 279 24.52 15.93 -37.09
CA LYS A 279 24.98 16.53 -38.35
C LYS A 279 25.60 17.91 -38.11
N LEU A 280 24.97 18.71 -37.25
CA LEU A 280 25.45 20.05 -36.89
C LEU A 280 26.78 20.01 -36.14
N GLU A 281 27.01 19.06 -35.23
CA GLU A 281 28.29 18.91 -34.54
C GLU A 281 29.45 18.76 -35.54
N ASN A 282 29.25 17.92 -36.56
CA ASN A 282 30.26 17.73 -37.60
C ASN A 282 30.47 18.98 -38.45
N SER A 283 29.38 19.66 -38.82
CA SER A 283 29.44 20.91 -39.57
C SER A 283 30.18 22.01 -38.81
N PHE A 284 29.91 22.16 -37.51
CA PHE A 284 30.60 23.15 -36.68
C PHE A 284 32.07 22.78 -36.51
N LEU A 285 32.39 21.51 -36.25
CA LEU A 285 33.79 21.08 -36.16
C LEU A 285 34.56 21.39 -37.45
N GLN A 286 33.97 21.10 -38.62
CA GLN A 286 34.58 21.42 -39.90
C GLN A 286 34.81 22.93 -40.07
N SER A 287 33.84 23.76 -39.67
CA SER A 287 34.00 25.21 -39.73
C SER A 287 35.16 25.75 -38.87
N TYR A 288 35.51 25.07 -37.78
CA TYR A 288 36.69 25.42 -36.97
C TYR A 288 38.00 24.97 -37.63
N ILE A 289 38.01 23.80 -38.29
CA ILE A 289 39.15 23.32 -39.09
C ILE A 289 39.44 24.30 -40.21
N ASP A 290 38.41 24.72 -40.94
CA ASP A 290 38.54 25.62 -42.09
C ASP A 290 39.04 27.01 -41.65
N LYS A 291 38.79 27.39 -40.38
CA LYS A 291 39.32 28.60 -39.74
C LYS A 291 40.73 28.44 -39.14
N GLY A 292 41.35 27.26 -39.26
CA GLY A 292 42.71 26.99 -38.80
C GLY A 292 42.84 26.63 -37.32
N TRP A 293 41.78 26.17 -36.65
CA TRP A 293 41.84 25.76 -35.24
C TRP A 293 42.34 24.32 -35.05
N ASN A 294 43.09 24.10 -33.96
CA ASN A 294 43.54 22.78 -33.55
C ASN A 294 42.47 22.06 -32.71
N ILE A 295 42.13 20.82 -33.08
CA ILE A 295 41.02 20.09 -32.46
C ILE A 295 41.47 19.19 -31.30
N LEU A 296 40.77 19.27 -30.16
CA LEU A 296 40.97 18.42 -28.99
C LEU A 296 40.10 17.15 -28.97
N ASN A 297 39.15 17.01 -29.90
CA ASN A 297 38.27 15.84 -30.02
C ASN A 297 39.06 14.58 -30.42
N LYS A 298 39.15 13.59 -29.51
CA LYS A 298 39.80 12.29 -29.79
C LYS A 298 38.92 11.29 -30.56
N ALA A 299 37.60 11.44 -30.50
CA ALA A 299 36.64 10.53 -31.10
C ALA A 299 35.94 11.19 -32.30
N LYS A 300 35.46 10.38 -33.25
CA LYS A 300 34.62 10.87 -34.35
C LYS A 300 33.38 11.58 -33.81
N THR A 301 32.99 12.67 -34.47
CA THR A 301 31.77 13.44 -34.22
C THR A 301 30.53 12.56 -34.33
N GLY A 302 29.47 12.91 -33.61
CA GLY A 302 28.18 12.22 -33.58
C GLY A 302 28.07 11.10 -32.54
N ALA A 303 29.10 10.87 -31.72
CA ALA A 303 29.09 9.85 -30.68
C ALA A 303 28.19 10.26 -29.51
N LEU A 304 26.95 9.81 -29.54
CA LEU A 304 26.01 9.95 -28.44
C LEU A 304 26.51 9.04 -27.32
N GLY A 305 27.05 9.61 -26.25
CA GLY A 305 27.62 8.90 -25.10
C GLY A 305 26.63 8.05 -24.29
N GLY A 306 25.84 7.22 -24.95
CA GLY A 306 25.07 6.13 -24.36
C GLY A 306 25.92 4.86 -24.32
N LYS A 307 25.65 4.01 -23.32
CA LYS A 307 26.13 2.63 -23.32
C LYS A 307 25.78 2.02 -24.68
N ILE A 308 26.79 1.66 -25.48
CA ILE A 308 26.59 0.98 -26.76
C ILE A 308 25.71 -0.25 -26.47
N LEU A 309 24.50 -0.27 -27.02
CA LEU A 309 23.61 -1.42 -26.93
C LEU A 309 24.24 -2.53 -27.76
N PHE A 310 24.98 -3.42 -27.07
CA PHE A 310 25.67 -4.51 -27.71
C PHE A 310 24.68 -5.50 -28.36
N TRP A 311 23.50 -5.70 -27.77
CA TRP A 311 22.48 -6.59 -28.30
C TRP A 311 21.39 -5.80 -29.05
N THR A 312 21.57 -5.66 -30.36
CA THR A 312 20.53 -5.18 -31.29
C THR A 312 19.66 -6.36 -31.77
N LYS A 313 18.54 -6.09 -32.42
CA LYS A 313 17.64 -7.14 -32.94
C LYS A 313 18.38 -8.05 -33.92
N GLU A 314 19.19 -7.47 -34.79
CA GLU A 314 19.99 -8.18 -35.82
C GLU A 314 21.02 -9.11 -35.16
N ARG A 315 21.73 -8.62 -34.14
CA ARG A 315 22.71 -9.43 -33.39
C ARG A 315 22.06 -10.53 -32.58
N CYS A 316 20.84 -10.31 -32.09
CA CYS A 316 20.05 -11.36 -31.44
C CYS A 316 19.61 -12.44 -32.44
N LEU A 317 19.23 -12.05 -33.67
CA LEU A 317 18.90 -12.98 -34.76
C LEU A 317 20.13 -13.78 -35.21
N GLU A 318 21.29 -13.16 -35.36
CA GLU A 318 22.55 -13.86 -35.67
C GLU A 318 22.97 -14.83 -34.57
N ALA A 319 22.86 -14.43 -33.30
CA ALA A 319 23.11 -15.32 -32.17
C ALA A 319 22.09 -16.46 -32.13
N GLY A 320 20.83 -16.18 -32.47
CA GLY A 320 19.78 -17.18 -32.56
C GLY A 320 20.07 -18.24 -33.62
N LYS A 321 20.44 -17.82 -34.84
CA LYS A 321 20.80 -18.72 -35.96
C LYS A 321 21.93 -19.69 -35.64
N LYS A 322 22.79 -19.37 -34.67
CA LYS A 322 23.90 -20.21 -34.22
C LYS A 322 23.47 -21.32 -33.26
N CYS A 323 22.23 -21.30 -32.77
CA CYS A 323 21.72 -22.27 -31.82
C CYS A 323 20.60 -23.11 -32.45
N GLN A 324 20.70 -24.43 -32.33
CA GLN A 324 19.67 -25.34 -32.85
C GLN A 324 18.49 -25.49 -31.90
N THR A 325 18.73 -25.25 -30.60
CA THR A 325 17.70 -25.39 -29.55
C THR A 325 17.54 -24.13 -28.71
N ARG A 326 16.32 -23.92 -28.19
CA ARG A 326 16.02 -22.79 -27.29
C ARG A 326 16.87 -22.83 -26.02
N SER A 327 17.15 -24.02 -25.50
CA SER A 327 17.98 -24.19 -24.30
C SER A 327 19.43 -23.77 -24.56
N GLU A 328 19.99 -24.13 -25.71
CA GLU A 328 21.34 -23.69 -26.11
C GLU A 328 21.43 -22.17 -26.26
N PHE A 329 20.41 -21.54 -26.85
CA PHE A 329 20.36 -20.09 -26.98
C PHE A 329 20.33 -19.37 -25.63
N ILE A 330 19.54 -19.88 -24.67
CA ILE A 330 19.44 -19.31 -23.33
C ILE A 330 20.76 -19.43 -22.57
N THR A 331 21.42 -20.59 -22.65
CA THR A 331 22.65 -20.84 -21.87
C THR A 331 23.86 -20.15 -22.49
N ARG A 332 24.04 -20.25 -23.82
CA ARG A 332 25.22 -19.75 -24.52
C ARG A 332 25.15 -18.27 -24.86
N TYR A 333 23.94 -17.76 -25.16
CA TYR A 333 23.70 -16.37 -25.53
C TYR A 333 22.68 -15.69 -24.62
N TYR A 334 22.84 -15.87 -23.30
CA TYR A 334 21.95 -15.30 -22.29
C TYR A 334 21.69 -13.80 -22.44
N GLY A 335 22.72 -13.03 -22.84
CA GLY A 335 22.59 -11.60 -23.10
C GLY A 335 21.68 -11.26 -24.29
N ALA A 336 21.76 -12.06 -25.36
CA ALA A 336 20.87 -11.94 -26.52
C ALA A 336 19.45 -12.37 -26.17
N TYR A 337 19.31 -13.48 -25.44
CA TYR A 337 18.02 -13.97 -24.94
C TYR A 337 17.31 -12.92 -24.08
N SER A 338 17.97 -12.41 -23.04
CA SER A 338 17.41 -11.42 -22.12
C SER A 338 16.98 -10.14 -22.85
N SER A 339 17.81 -9.69 -23.80
CA SER A 339 17.49 -8.52 -24.65
C SER A 339 16.31 -8.80 -25.58
N SER A 340 16.22 -10.01 -26.15
CA SER A 340 15.12 -10.41 -27.02
C SER A 340 13.79 -10.51 -26.26
N VAL A 341 13.79 -11.04 -25.04
CA VAL A 341 12.57 -11.10 -24.20
C VAL A 341 12.12 -9.70 -23.78
N LYS A 342 13.05 -8.86 -23.32
CA LYS A 342 12.74 -7.51 -22.84
C LYS A 342 12.14 -6.61 -23.93
N ASN A 343 12.55 -6.82 -25.18
CA ASN A 343 12.09 -6.02 -26.33
C ASN A 343 11.07 -6.75 -27.22
N GLY A 344 10.61 -7.95 -26.83
CA GLY A 344 9.59 -8.70 -27.56
C GLY A 344 10.05 -9.36 -28.88
N TRP A 345 11.35 -9.56 -29.09
CA TRP A 345 11.92 -10.19 -30.29
C TRP A 345 12.10 -11.71 -30.16
N TYR A 346 11.84 -12.27 -28.99
CA TYR A 346 12.17 -13.66 -28.68
C TYR A 346 11.47 -14.68 -29.57
N ASP A 347 10.22 -14.42 -29.96
CA ASP A 347 9.47 -15.34 -30.82
C ASP A 347 10.06 -15.40 -32.23
N GLU A 348 10.47 -14.26 -32.78
CA GLU A 348 11.16 -14.18 -34.07
C GLU A 348 12.55 -14.84 -34.02
N VAL A 349 13.33 -14.56 -32.96
CA VAL A 349 14.67 -15.12 -32.78
C VAL A 349 14.63 -16.63 -32.57
N SER A 350 13.59 -17.14 -31.90
CA SER A 350 13.45 -18.56 -31.55
C SER A 350 12.53 -19.37 -32.47
N ALA A 351 12.07 -18.77 -33.59
CA ALA A 351 11.13 -19.41 -34.52
C ALA A 351 11.68 -20.70 -35.15
N HIS A 352 12.97 -20.73 -35.46
CA HIS A 352 13.66 -21.88 -36.08
C HIS A 352 14.25 -22.86 -35.05
N MET A 353 14.21 -22.51 -33.76
CA MET A 353 14.83 -23.32 -32.71
C MET A 353 13.85 -24.41 -32.25
N THR A 354 14.34 -25.65 -32.25
CA THR A 354 13.57 -26.76 -31.70
C THR A 354 13.62 -26.74 -30.16
N SER A 355 12.51 -27.09 -29.51
CA SER A 355 12.56 -27.43 -28.08
C SER A 355 13.07 -28.86 -27.95
N PRO A 356 14.13 -29.13 -27.15
CA PRO A 356 14.58 -30.50 -26.96
C PRO A 356 13.46 -31.31 -26.33
N VAL A 357 12.99 -32.36 -27.03
CA VAL A 357 12.10 -33.36 -26.46
C VAL A 357 12.91 -34.06 -25.37
N LYS A 358 12.46 -33.96 -24.12
CA LYS A 358 13.13 -34.65 -23.00
C LYS A 358 13.22 -36.14 -23.32
N PRO A 359 14.40 -36.77 -23.28
CA PRO A 359 14.50 -38.22 -23.44
C PRO A 359 13.64 -38.90 -22.38
N ILE A 360 12.75 -39.78 -22.83
CA ILE A 360 11.84 -40.54 -21.98
C ILE A 360 12.70 -41.44 -21.10
N LYS A 361 12.75 -41.11 -19.80
CA LYS A 361 13.67 -41.74 -18.84
C LYS A 361 13.35 -43.21 -18.53
N TRP A 362 12.21 -43.73 -19.00
CA TRP A 362 11.71 -45.08 -18.75
C TRP A 362 10.92 -45.59 -19.95
N THR A 363 11.35 -46.67 -20.57
CA THR A 363 10.57 -47.35 -21.62
C THR A 363 9.43 -48.17 -21.00
N LYS A 364 8.48 -48.63 -21.84
CA LYS A 364 7.33 -49.43 -21.37
C LYS A 364 7.81 -50.74 -20.75
N GLU A 365 8.81 -51.37 -21.35
CA GLU A 365 9.41 -52.65 -20.94
C GLU A 365 10.10 -52.49 -19.58
N GLN A 366 10.87 -51.41 -19.39
CA GLN A 366 11.52 -51.10 -18.12
C GLN A 366 10.51 -50.83 -16.99
N CYS A 367 9.38 -50.19 -17.31
CA CYS A 367 8.29 -50.00 -16.35
C CYS A 367 7.64 -51.34 -15.96
N LEU A 368 7.43 -52.24 -16.92
CA LEU A 368 6.87 -53.58 -16.68
C LEU A 368 7.81 -54.44 -15.83
N GLU A 369 9.12 -54.41 -16.11
CA GLU A 369 10.11 -55.16 -15.32
C GLU A 369 10.23 -54.61 -13.89
N ALA A 370 10.28 -53.28 -13.73
CA ALA A 370 10.25 -52.65 -12.41
C ALA A 370 8.95 -52.97 -11.65
N GLY A 371 7.84 -53.07 -12.38
CA GLY A 371 6.55 -53.49 -11.84
C GLY A 371 6.59 -54.91 -11.28
N LYS A 372 7.07 -55.89 -12.06
CA LYS A 372 7.20 -57.31 -11.66
C LYS A 372 8.00 -57.51 -10.37
N ARG A 373 8.95 -56.62 -10.08
CA ARG A 373 9.78 -56.66 -8.86
C ARG A 373 9.06 -56.17 -7.60
N CYS A 374 7.84 -55.63 -7.71
CA CYS A 374 7.06 -55.10 -6.59
C CYS A 374 5.77 -55.91 -6.40
N LYS A 375 5.51 -56.34 -5.16
CA LYS A 375 4.31 -57.15 -4.86
C LYS A 375 3.05 -56.29 -4.68
N THR A 376 3.23 -55.00 -4.35
CA THR A 376 2.12 -54.07 -4.06
C THR A 376 2.27 -52.75 -4.80
N LYS A 377 1.13 -52.10 -5.12
CA LYS A 377 1.11 -50.80 -5.80
C LYS A 377 1.84 -49.71 -5.02
N ALA A 378 1.73 -49.73 -3.68
CA ALA A 378 2.38 -48.76 -2.80
C ALA A 378 3.91 -48.90 -2.80
N GLU A 379 4.42 -50.13 -2.87
CA GLU A 379 5.84 -50.42 -2.96
C GLU A 379 6.42 -49.94 -4.30
N PHE A 380 5.70 -50.15 -5.40
CA PHE A 380 6.09 -49.68 -6.72
C PHE A 380 6.21 -48.15 -6.79
N ILE A 381 5.21 -47.43 -6.24
CA ILE A 381 5.23 -45.96 -6.19
C ILE A 381 6.42 -45.44 -5.36
N LYS A 382 6.72 -46.09 -4.22
CA LYS A 382 7.77 -45.63 -3.30
C LYS A 382 9.16 -45.94 -3.83
N LYS A 383 9.39 -47.14 -4.37
CA LYS A 383 10.71 -47.61 -4.81
C LYS A 383 11.04 -47.20 -6.24
N TYR A 384 10.05 -47.15 -7.13
CA TYR A 384 10.21 -46.84 -8.56
C TYR A 384 9.32 -45.67 -8.99
N SER A 385 9.38 -44.56 -8.24
CA SER A 385 8.56 -43.36 -8.47
C SER A 385 8.70 -42.77 -9.89
N GLY A 386 9.90 -42.87 -10.49
CA GLY A 386 10.15 -42.45 -11.87
C GLY A 386 9.49 -43.32 -12.93
N ALA A 387 9.47 -44.65 -12.71
CA ALA A 387 8.78 -45.60 -13.58
C ALA A 387 7.26 -45.43 -13.46
N TYR A 388 6.75 -45.28 -12.23
CA TYR A 388 5.35 -44.97 -11.96
C TYR A 388 4.88 -43.71 -12.68
N ALA A 389 5.60 -42.59 -12.54
CA ALA A 389 5.22 -41.34 -13.18
C ALA A 389 5.23 -41.42 -14.72
N SER A 390 6.13 -42.23 -15.29
CA SER A 390 6.21 -42.46 -16.73
C SER A 390 5.10 -43.39 -17.22
N ALA A 391 4.77 -44.43 -16.46
CA ALA A 391 3.66 -45.33 -16.75
C ALA A 391 2.30 -44.63 -16.67
N VAL A 392 2.09 -43.72 -15.71
CA VAL A 392 0.85 -42.94 -15.63
C VAL A 392 0.73 -41.94 -16.79
N ARG A 393 1.82 -41.22 -17.11
CA ARG A 393 1.81 -40.22 -18.19
C ARG A 393 1.51 -40.81 -19.56
N ASN A 394 1.97 -42.04 -19.80
CA ASN A 394 1.80 -42.74 -21.08
C ASN A 394 0.68 -43.81 -21.05
N GLY A 395 -0.09 -43.91 -19.97
CA GLY A 395 -1.21 -44.86 -19.87
C GLY A 395 -0.83 -46.33 -19.66
N TRP A 396 0.43 -46.65 -19.34
CA TRP A 396 0.90 -48.03 -19.11
C TRP A 396 0.66 -48.54 -17.69
N TYR A 397 0.14 -47.70 -16.80
CA TYR A 397 0.05 -48.00 -15.37
C TYR A 397 -0.84 -49.20 -15.03
N ASP A 398 -1.94 -49.38 -15.77
CA ASP A 398 -2.86 -50.50 -15.52
C ASP A 398 -2.23 -51.84 -15.89
N GLU A 399 -1.50 -51.90 -17.01
CA GLU A 399 -0.72 -53.08 -17.41
C GLU A 399 0.41 -53.39 -16.41
N VAL A 400 1.17 -52.36 -16.01
CA VAL A 400 2.29 -52.51 -15.06
C VAL A 400 1.81 -52.93 -13.67
N SER A 401 0.61 -52.50 -13.26
CA SER A 401 0.07 -52.74 -11.92
C SER A 401 -0.95 -53.88 -11.82
N ALA A 402 -1.23 -54.59 -12.92
CA ALA A 402 -2.24 -55.66 -12.99
C ALA A 402 -1.98 -56.82 -12.03
N HIS A 403 -0.71 -57.21 -11.86
CA HIS A 403 -0.30 -58.32 -10.98
C HIS A 403 -0.07 -57.87 -9.52
N MET A 404 -0.13 -56.57 -9.23
CA MET A 404 0.18 -56.04 -7.90
C MET A 404 -1.05 -56.07 -6.99
N VAL A 405 -0.95 -56.80 -5.88
CA VAL A 405 -2.03 -56.88 -4.91
C VAL A 405 -2.13 -55.54 -4.17
N SER A 406 -3.32 -54.96 -4.20
CA SER A 406 -3.65 -53.83 -3.34
C SER A 406 -3.93 -54.41 -1.95
N LYS A 407 -3.13 -54.08 -0.93
CA LYS A 407 -3.50 -54.43 0.45
C LYS A 407 -4.76 -53.62 0.77
N ILE A 408 -5.94 -54.21 0.58
CA ILE A 408 -7.20 -53.64 1.03
C ILE A 408 -7.18 -53.77 2.55
N THR A 409 -6.54 -52.82 3.23
CA THR A 409 -6.80 -52.63 4.65
C THR A 409 -8.24 -52.19 4.76
N GLU A 410 -9.10 -53.06 5.32
CA GLU A 410 -10.50 -52.72 5.56
C GLU A 410 -10.56 -51.38 6.31
N PRO A 411 -11.43 -50.44 5.88
CA PRO A 411 -11.53 -49.15 6.54
C PRO A 411 -11.90 -49.37 8.01
N ILE A 412 -10.97 -49.09 8.92
CA ILE A 412 -11.22 -49.19 10.35
C ILE A 412 -12.36 -48.23 10.69
N GLN A 413 -13.52 -48.78 11.05
CA GLN A 413 -14.65 -47.98 11.54
C GLN A 413 -14.36 -47.56 12.98
N TRP A 414 -14.07 -46.27 13.13
CA TRP A 414 -13.76 -45.65 14.41
C TRP A 414 -15.04 -45.39 15.21
N THR A 415 -15.12 -45.94 16.41
CA THR A 415 -16.12 -45.59 17.44
C THR A 415 -15.43 -44.80 18.55
N LEU A 416 -16.18 -44.08 19.39
CA LEU A 416 -15.60 -43.26 20.47
C LEU A 416 -14.71 -44.10 21.42
N GLU A 417 -15.16 -45.31 21.77
CA GLU A 417 -14.40 -46.23 22.63
C GLU A 417 -13.10 -46.69 21.97
N LYS A 418 -13.15 -47.13 20.70
CA LYS A 418 -11.95 -47.55 19.95
C LYS A 418 -10.94 -46.41 19.81
N VAL A 419 -11.42 -45.19 19.62
CA VAL A 419 -10.57 -44.01 19.49
C VAL A 419 -9.95 -43.62 20.85
N LYS A 420 -10.68 -43.78 21.96
CA LYS A 420 -10.15 -43.59 23.32
C LYS A 420 -9.08 -44.63 23.65
N THR A 421 -9.34 -45.92 23.40
CA THR A 421 -8.36 -46.99 23.65
C THR A 421 -7.11 -46.82 22.80
N GLU A 422 -7.27 -46.41 21.54
CA GLU A 422 -6.13 -46.16 20.65
C GLU A 422 -5.35 -44.92 21.07
N ALA A 423 -6.03 -43.86 21.51
CA ALA A 423 -5.39 -42.67 22.04
C ALA A 423 -4.61 -42.97 23.33
N LEU A 424 -5.07 -43.87 24.20
CA LEU A 424 -4.35 -44.25 25.43
C LEU A 424 -2.96 -44.85 25.17
N LYS A 425 -2.70 -45.38 23.97
CA LYS A 425 -1.37 -45.90 23.59
C LYS A 425 -0.32 -44.82 23.37
N TYR A 426 -0.72 -43.56 23.29
CA TYR A 426 0.18 -42.44 22.99
C TYR A 426 0.17 -41.42 24.13
N ASN A 427 1.36 -40.88 24.42
CA ASN A 427 1.53 -39.92 25.51
C ASN A 427 1.24 -38.48 25.06
N THR A 428 1.41 -38.18 23.76
CA THR A 428 1.17 -36.85 23.21
C THR A 428 0.20 -36.84 22.03
N ARG A 429 -0.55 -35.73 21.90
CA ARG A 429 -1.45 -35.50 20.75
C ARG A 429 -0.72 -35.53 19.40
N LYS A 430 0.57 -35.17 19.37
CA LYS A 430 1.38 -35.14 18.15
C LYS A 430 1.73 -36.56 17.71
N GLU A 431 2.16 -37.42 18.63
CA GLU A 431 2.41 -38.84 18.35
C GLU A 431 1.13 -39.54 17.92
N PHE A 432 0.00 -39.27 18.59
CA PHE A 432 -1.29 -39.82 18.20
C PHE A 432 -1.69 -39.39 16.76
N ALA A 433 -1.47 -38.13 16.39
CA ALA A 433 -1.77 -37.64 15.06
C ALA A 433 -0.86 -38.22 13.96
N GLN A 434 0.41 -38.48 14.27
CA GLN A 434 1.39 -38.99 13.32
C GLN A 434 1.28 -40.50 13.13
N ASN A 435 1.10 -41.23 14.23
CA ASN A 435 1.08 -42.70 14.23
C ASN A 435 -0.31 -43.28 13.94
N CYS A 436 -1.39 -42.58 14.34
CA CYS A 436 -2.76 -43.02 14.09
C CYS A 436 -3.65 -41.88 13.57
N TYR A 437 -3.26 -41.33 12.41
CA TYR A 437 -3.93 -40.19 11.79
C TYR A 437 -5.43 -40.41 11.56
N SER A 438 -5.85 -41.64 11.22
CA SER A 438 -7.25 -41.97 10.97
C SER A 438 -8.13 -41.83 12.23
N ALA A 439 -7.66 -42.30 13.39
CA ALA A 439 -8.35 -42.15 14.67
C ALA A 439 -8.37 -40.68 15.12
N TYR A 440 -7.23 -39.99 14.98
CA TYR A 440 -7.10 -38.57 15.29
C TYR A 440 -8.04 -37.71 14.45
N ASN A 441 -8.14 -37.98 13.14
CA ASN A 441 -9.00 -37.24 12.22
C ASN A 441 -10.49 -37.51 12.50
N TYR A 442 -10.85 -38.74 12.92
CA TYR A 442 -12.20 -39.05 13.38
C TYR A 442 -12.57 -38.25 14.64
N ALA A 443 -11.70 -38.24 15.66
CA ALA A 443 -11.89 -37.43 16.87
C ALA A 443 -11.99 -35.92 16.55
N ARG A 444 -11.22 -35.43 15.57
CA ARG A 444 -11.25 -34.04 15.12
C ARG A 444 -12.57 -33.68 14.46
N LYS A 445 -13.04 -34.51 13.50
CA LYS A 445 -14.29 -34.26 12.76
C LYS A 445 -15.51 -34.26 13.66
N ASN A 446 -15.52 -35.12 14.68
CA ASN A 446 -16.63 -35.22 15.64
C ASN A 446 -16.48 -34.30 16.86
N LYS A 447 -15.45 -33.43 16.91
CA LYS A 447 -15.16 -32.54 18.05
C LYS A 447 -14.92 -33.27 19.39
N LEU A 448 -14.48 -34.52 19.35
CA LEU A 448 -14.20 -35.37 20.51
C LEU A 448 -12.71 -35.34 20.91
N LEU A 449 -11.87 -34.62 20.17
CA LEU A 449 -10.41 -34.59 20.35
C LEU A 449 -9.99 -34.16 21.75
N ASP A 450 -10.71 -33.20 22.35
CA ASP A 450 -10.40 -32.75 23.69
C ASP A 450 -10.72 -33.83 24.73
N THR A 451 -11.84 -34.54 24.58
CA THR A 451 -12.24 -35.64 25.47
C THR A 451 -11.35 -36.89 25.34
N VAL A 452 -10.95 -37.24 24.11
CA VAL A 452 -10.13 -38.43 23.81
C VAL A 452 -8.68 -38.23 24.24
N CYS A 453 -8.18 -37.00 24.11
CA CYS A 453 -6.80 -36.66 24.42
C CYS A 453 -6.69 -35.90 25.75
N LEU A 454 -7.62 -36.14 26.69
CA LEU A 454 -7.62 -35.54 28.04
C LEU A 454 -6.39 -36.01 28.84
N HIS A 455 -6.05 -37.29 28.78
CA HIS A 455 -4.87 -37.83 29.45
C HIS A 455 -3.56 -37.35 28.81
N MET A 456 -3.60 -36.96 27.54
CA MET A 456 -2.47 -36.35 26.82
C MET A 456 -2.35 -34.84 27.07
N LEU A 457 -3.25 -34.24 27.84
CA LEU A 457 -3.15 -32.84 28.24
C LEU A 457 -2.19 -32.72 29.43
N SER A 458 -0.89 -32.67 29.12
CA SER A 458 0.00 -31.85 29.95
C SER A 458 -0.46 -30.39 29.80
N SER A 459 -1.05 -29.85 30.86
CA SER A 459 -1.63 -28.51 31.04
C SER A 459 -3.02 -28.24 30.42
N MET A 460 -3.99 -28.02 31.31
CA MET A 460 -5.30 -27.43 31.03
C MET A 460 -5.18 -25.89 30.81
N PRO A 461 -6.27 -25.14 30.56
CA PRO A 461 -6.60 -24.50 29.30
C PRO A 461 -6.31 -22.98 29.27
N ILE A 462 -5.26 -22.52 28.57
CA ILE A 462 -4.99 -21.06 28.38
C ILE A 462 -4.83 -20.69 26.89
N LYS A 463 -5.09 -21.62 25.96
CA LYS A 463 -4.68 -21.50 24.54
C LYS A 463 -5.78 -21.17 23.53
N LYS A 464 -6.77 -20.35 23.87
CA LYS A 464 -7.63 -19.68 22.85
C LYS A 464 -7.15 -18.27 22.50
N GLU A 465 -6.43 -17.61 23.42
CA GLU A 465 -5.70 -16.35 23.16
C GLU A 465 -4.34 -16.56 22.45
N LEU A 466 -3.86 -17.81 22.40
CA LEU A 466 -2.51 -18.17 21.93
C LEU A 466 -2.46 -18.67 20.47
N LYS A 467 -3.36 -18.21 19.58
CA LYS A 467 -3.28 -18.53 18.14
C LYS A 467 -2.41 -17.55 17.31
N ARG A 468 -1.81 -16.55 17.95
CA ARG A 468 -0.94 -15.55 17.29
C ARG A 468 0.57 -15.81 17.44
N THR A 469 0.98 -17.00 17.86
CA THR A 469 2.39 -17.33 18.16
C THR A 469 2.84 -18.64 17.53
N LYS A 470 2.92 -18.68 16.20
CA LYS A 470 3.82 -19.61 15.50
C LYS A 470 5.24 -19.02 15.52
N SER A 471 5.98 -19.25 16.60
CA SER A 471 7.45 -19.25 16.60
C SER A 471 7.90 -19.87 17.93
N ILE A 472 8.40 -21.09 17.88
CA ILE A 472 9.05 -21.71 19.04
C ILE A 472 10.38 -20.97 19.19
N ARG A 473 10.40 -19.94 20.03
CA ARG A 473 11.62 -19.40 20.64
C ARG A 473 11.63 -19.84 22.10
N ARG A 474 12.82 -20.19 22.61
CA ARG A 474 13.08 -20.57 24.01
C ARG A 474 12.18 -19.76 24.95
N LYS A 475 11.33 -20.45 25.71
CA LYS A 475 10.37 -19.81 26.61
C LYS A 475 11.14 -19.41 27.86
N TRP A 476 11.35 -18.12 28.02
CA TRP A 476 12.03 -17.53 29.16
C TRP A 476 11.10 -17.53 30.38
N THR A 477 11.47 -18.23 31.46
CA THR A 477 10.85 -18.09 32.79
C THR A 477 11.51 -16.94 33.56
N PHE A 478 10.85 -16.43 34.62
CA PHE A 478 11.40 -15.34 35.43
C PHE A 478 12.78 -15.73 36.01
N GLU A 479 12.91 -16.95 36.52
CA GLU A 479 14.14 -17.49 37.09
C GLU A 479 15.23 -17.62 36.03
N SER A 480 14.88 -18.09 34.82
CA SER A 480 15.84 -18.20 33.71
C SER A 480 16.32 -16.83 33.22
N LEU A 481 15.44 -15.82 33.22
CA LEU A 481 15.80 -14.45 32.85
C LEU A 481 16.65 -13.80 33.94
N GLN A 482 16.37 -14.07 35.20
CA GLN A 482 17.16 -13.60 36.33
C GLN A 482 18.56 -14.21 36.29
N ALA A 483 18.67 -15.53 36.10
CA ALA A 483 19.96 -16.21 35.95
C ALA A 483 20.76 -15.71 34.73
N GLU A 484 20.08 -15.47 33.60
CA GLU A 484 20.72 -14.93 32.39
C GLU A 484 21.15 -13.47 32.57
N ALA A 485 20.34 -12.64 33.24
CA ALA A 485 20.68 -11.25 33.53
C ALA A 485 21.81 -11.14 34.58
N LEU A 486 21.91 -12.05 35.55
CA LEU A 486 23.00 -12.08 36.52
C LEU A 486 24.40 -12.22 35.89
N LYS A 487 24.48 -12.75 34.65
CA LYS A 487 25.75 -12.86 33.90
C LYS A 487 26.32 -11.50 33.46
N TYR A 488 25.53 -10.43 33.48
CA TYR A 488 25.92 -9.12 32.95
C TYR A 488 25.92 -8.05 34.04
N LYS A 489 26.87 -7.10 33.94
CA LYS A 489 27.03 -6.02 34.93
C LYS A 489 26.17 -4.80 34.60
N SER A 490 25.74 -4.63 33.35
CA SER A 490 24.93 -3.50 32.89
C SER A 490 23.75 -3.92 31.97
N ARG A 491 22.66 -3.13 31.99
CA ARG A 491 21.49 -3.38 31.14
C ARG A 491 21.80 -3.30 29.64
N SER A 492 22.76 -2.45 29.24
CA SER A 492 23.19 -2.32 27.84
C SER A 492 23.94 -3.56 27.37
N GLU A 493 24.82 -4.14 28.21
CA GLU A 493 25.46 -5.42 27.93
C GLU A 493 24.45 -6.55 27.85
N PHE A 494 23.49 -6.61 28.78
CA PHE A 494 22.41 -7.59 28.76
C PHE A 494 21.56 -7.48 27.47
N CYS A 495 21.24 -6.26 27.05
CA CYS A 495 20.52 -6.00 25.80
C CYS A 495 21.32 -6.46 24.58
N ASN A 496 22.61 -6.14 24.50
CA ASN A 496 23.42 -6.40 23.33
C ASN A 496 23.81 -7.88 23.20
N ASN A 497 24.15 -8.53 24.31
CA ASN A 497 24.67 -9.90 24.32
C ASN A 497 23.57 -10.96 24.45
N SER A 498 22.48 -10.66 25.18
CA SER A 498 21.34 -11.57 25.34
C SER A 498 20.03 -10.90 24.88
N LYS A 499 20.02 -10.44 23.62
CA LYS A 499 18.88 -9.74 22.96
C LYS A 499 17.55 -10.46 23.15
N ALA A 500 17.55 -11.79 23.07
CA ALA A 500 16.34 -12.60 23.21
C ALA A 500 15.80 -12.60 24.65
N ALA A 501 16.68 -12.70 25.65
CA ALA A 501 16.32 -12.64 27.07
C ALA A 501 15.88 -11.23 27.47
N TYR A 502 16.63 -10.21 27.05
CA TYR A 502 16.30 -8.81 27.30
C TYR A 502 14.94 -8.44 26.68
N SER A 503 14.68 -8.85 25.43
CA SER A 503 13.41 -8.61 24.77
C SER A 503 12.25 -9.33 25.46
N ALA A 504 12.45 -10.57 25.91
CA ALA A 504 11.45 -11.33 26.65
C ALA A 504 11.14 -10.70 28.02
N ALA A 505 12.17 -10.30 28.77
CA ALA A 505 12.02 -9.58 30.03
C ALA A 505 11.33 -8.21 29.86
N LYS A 506 11.61 -7.49 28.76
CA LYS A 506 10.95 -6.23 28.40
C LYS A 506 9.48 -6.45 28.03
N GLN A 507 9.16 -7.45 27.21
CA GLN A 507 7.79 -7.78 26.82
C GLN A 507 6.94 -8.25 28.02
N ALA A 508 7.56 -8.96 28.96
CA ALA A 508 6.92 -9.38 30.21
C ALA A 508 6.85 -8.27 31.27
N LYS A 509 7.40 -7.07 31.02
CA LYS A 509 7.52 -5.96 31.99
C LYS A 509 8.25 -6.36 33.29
N LEU A 510 9.18 -7.29 33.22
CA LEU A 510 9.96 -7.81 34.36
C LEU A 510 11.39 -7.26 34.39
N LEU A 511 11.77 -6.43 33.41
CA LEU A 511 13.11 -5.88 33.24
C LEU A 511 13.63 -5.13 34.48
N ASP A 512 12.76 -4.43 35.19
CA ASP A 512 13.14 -3.67 36.39
C ASP A 512 13.45 -4.58 37.58
N LYS A 513 12.70 -5.68 37.72
CA LYS A 513 12.92 -6.69 38.76
C LYS A 513 14.17 -7.53 38.47
N ILE A 514 14.32 -7.99 37.23
CA ILE A 514 15.41 -8.87 36.77
C ILE A 514 16.76 -8.16 36.73
N CYS A 515 16.79 -6.88 36.40
CA CYS A 515 18.01 -6.08 36.30
C CYS A 515 18.20 -5.15 37.51
N SER A 516 17.61 -5.48 38.65
CA SER A 516 17.73 -4.69 39.89
C SER A 516 19.16 -4.65 40.43
N HIS A 517 19.96 -5.71 40.21
CA HIS A 517 21.38 -5.78 40.57
C HIS A 517 22.30 -4.99 39.63
N MET A 518 21.82 -4.56 38.46
CA MET A 518 22.62 -3.84 37.48
C MET A 518 22.55 -2.33 37.75
N LYS A 519 23.69 -1.71 38.05
CA LYS A 519 23.76 -0.25 38.24
C LYS A 519 23.32 0.47 36.96
N PHE A 520 22.33 1.35 37.07
CA PHE A 520 21.86 2.21 35.99
C PHE A 520 22.98 3.16 35.52
N LYS A 521 23.47 3.00 34.29
CA LYS A 521 24.09 4.11 33.54
C LYS A 521 23.01 4.83 32.72
N HIS A 522 22.10 5.50 33.40
CA HIS A 522 21.31 6.56 32.77
C HIS A 522 21.27 7.74 33.74
N LYS A 523 21.69 8.91 33.26
CA LYS A 523 21.40 10.20 33.91
C LYS A 523 19.88 10.23 34.13
N SER A 524 19.47 10.47 35.37
CA SER A 524 18.07 10.38 35.81
C SER A 524 17.12 11.11 34.86
N ASN A 525 15.85 10.67 34.83
CA ASN A 525 14.75 11.30 34.08
C ASN A 525 14.54 12.80 34.39
N ASN A 526 15.27 13.34 35.37
CA ASN A 526 15.26 14.73 35.84
C ASN A 526 16.61 15.45 35.64
N TYR A 527 17.48 14.99 34.72
CA TYR A 527 18.75 15.69 34.47
C TYR A 527 18.54 17.14 33.99
N TRP A 528 17.49 17.37 33.22
CA TRP A 528 17.08 18.69 32.72
C TRP A 528 16.02 19.28 33.64
N THR A 529 16.49 20.03 34.64
CA THR A 529 15.60 20.92 35.42
C THR A 529 15.40 22.23 34.66
N LYS A 530 14.40 23.02 35.07
CA LYS A 530 14.12 24.33 34.46
C LYS A 530 15.35 25.25 34.57
N GLU A 531 16.03 25.23 35.70
CA GLU A 531 17.22 26.04 36.01
C GLU A 531 18.39 25.67 35.08
N LYS A 532 18.65 24.37 34.88
CA LYS A 532 19.69 23.91 33.95
C LYS A 532 19.38 24.24 32.50
N CYS A 533 18.11 24.14 32.11
CA CYS A 533 17.69 24.58 30.78
C CYS A 533 17.88 26.09 30.60
N GLN A 534 17.65 26.87 31.65
CA GLN A 534 17.88 28.32 31.68
C GLN A 534 19.37 28.69 31.61
N GLU A 535 20.23 28.04 32.40
CA GLU A 535 21.70 28.23 32.34
C GLU A 535 22.23 27.97 30.93
N ARG A 536 21.80 26.88 30.29
CA ARG A 536 22.19 26.56 28.90
C ARG A 536 21.61 27.55 27.91
N ALA A 537 20.36 27.98 28.09
CA ALA A 537 19.75 28.99 27.23
C ALA A 537 20.51 30.33 27.32
N LEU A 538 20.99 30.74 28.50
CA LEU A 538 21.76 31.99 28.67
C LEU A 538 23.06 32.04 27.83
N LEU A 539 23.62 30.89 27.46
CA LEU A 539 24.82 30.81 26.61
C LEU A 539 24.56 31.23 25.15
N TYR A 540 23.30 31.33 24.73
CA TYR A 540 22.94 31.62 23.35
C TYR A 540 22.18 32.93 23.21
N LYS A 541 22.43 33.64 22.10
CA LYS A 541 21.77 34.91 21.78
C LYS A 541 20.42 34.72 21.08
N THR A 542 20.24 33.61 20.36
CA THR A 542 19.01 33.33 19.60
C THR A 542 18.45 31.94 19.90
N LYS A 543 17.12 31.82 19.81
CA LYS A 543 16.41 30.53 19.97
C LYS A 543 16.84 29.49 18.91
N SER A 544 17.26 29.94 17.73
CA SER A 544 17.75 29.06 16.66
C SER A 544 19.11 28.45 17.00
N ASP A 545 20.02 29.24 17.56
CA ASP A 545 21.34 28.77 17.98
C ASP A 545 21.23 27.81 19.18
N PHE A 546 20.34 28.12 20.12
CA PHE A 546 20.02 27.23 21.24
C PHE A 546 19.46 25.89 20.76
N LYS A 547 18.55 25.88 19.77
CA LYS A 547 18.02 24.64 19.19
C LYS A 547 19.09 23.82 18.46
N LYS A 548 20.00 24.48 17.74
CA LYS A 548 21.00 23.82 16.89
C LYS A 548 22.13 23.20 17.73
N ASN A 549 22.61 23.91 18.74
CA ASN A 549 23.76 23.50 19.55
C ASN A 549 23.34 22.70 20.80
N ASP A 550 22.16 22.97 21.36
CA ASP A 550 21.65 22.38 22.59
C ASP A 550 20.23 21.82 22.44
N GLY A 551 20.05 21.02 21.39
CA GLY A 551 18.75 20.46 21.02
C GLY A 551 18.06 19.67 22.14
N SER A 552 18.80 19.00 23.02
CA SER A 552 18.25 18.24 24.15
C SER A 552 17.62 19.13 25.23
N ALA A 553 18.28 20.25 25.58
CA ALA A 553 17.75 21.23 26.52
C ALA A 553 16.56 21.98 25.90
N TYR A 554 16.69 22.38 24.63
CA TYR A 554 15.63 23.05 23.87
C TYR A 554 14.36 22.20 23.76
N THR A 555 14.48 20.91 23.40
CA THR A 555 13.32 20.01 23.26
C THR A 555 12.64 19.71 24.58
N THR A 556 13.42 19.62 25.67
CA THR A 556 12.86 19.47 27.02
C THR A 556 12.08 20.73 27.42
N ALA A 557 12.65 21.93 27.20
CA ALA A 557 11.97 23.19 27.46
C ALA A 557 10.69 23.41 26.61
N VAL A 558 10.64 22.87 25.38
CA VAL A 558 9.42 22.86 24.56
C VAL A 558 8.37 21.92 25.15
N ARG A 559 8.78 20.69 25.52
CA ARG A 559 7.88 19.65 26.04
C ARG A 559 7.24 20.08 27.37
N GLU A 560 8.02 20.67 28.26
CA GLU A 560 7.58 21.13 29.58
C GLU A 560 7.06 22.58 29.57
N LYS A 561 6.94 23.22 28.39
CA LYS A 561 6.47 24.59 28.17
C LYS A 561 7.30 25.73 28.80
N TRP A 562 8.50 25.45 29.30
CA TRP A 562 9.41 26.47 29.87
C TRP A 562 10.07 27.38 28.84
N LEU A 563 9.98 27.08 27.54
CA LEU A 563 10.72 27.77 26.48
C LEU A 563 10.53 29.29 26.47
N ASN A 564 9.32 29.78 26.75
CA ASN A 564 9.07 31.22 26.78
C ASN A 564 9.71 31.91 27.99
N GLU A 565 9.80 31.20 29.11
CA GLU A 565 10.36 31.70 30.37
C GLU A 565 11.90 31.68 30.37
N ILE A 566 12.50 30.61 29.83
CA ILE A 566 13.98 30.49 29.79
C ILE A 566 14.64 31.28 28.65
N CYS A 567 13.87 31.69 27.64
CA CYS A 567 14.37 32.41 26.47
C CYS A 567 13.84 33.85 26.38
N ILE A 568 13.51 34.47 27.51
CA ILE A 568 13.08 35.89 27.58
C ILE A 568 14.18 36.81 27.04
N HIS A 569 15.44 36.55 27.36
CA HIS A 569 16.60 37.33 26.89
C HIS A 569 16.87 37.20 25.39
N MET A 570 16.29 36.17 24.74
CA MET A 570 16.43 35.93 23.30
C MET A 570 15.27 36.53 22.47
N CYS A 571 14.52 37.48 23.04
CA CYS A 571 13.45 38.15 22.32
C CYS A 571 14.01 38.79 21.05
N LYS A 572 13.37 38.50 19.91
CA LYS A 572 13.71 39.14 18.63
C LYS A 572 13.53 40.65 18.79
N PRO A 573 14.42 41.48 18.24
CA PRO A 573 14.15 42.92 18.15
C PRO A 573 12.80 43.11 17.44
N PRO A 574 11.96 44.05 17.90
CA PRO A 574 10.67 44.30 17.28
C PRO A 574 10.88 44.59 15.81
N ILE A 575 10.21 43.82 14.95
CA ILE A 575 10.26 44.00 13.50
C ILE A 575 9.74 45.42 13.23
N LYS A 576 10.62 46.34 12.83
CA LYS A 576 10.23 47.68 12.38
C LYS A 576 9.36 47.51 11.13
N ARG A 577 8.02 47.49 11.32
CA ARG A 577 7.07 47.42 10.20
C ARG A 577 7.27 48.69 9.35
N LYS A 578 7.54 48.51 8.06
CA LYS A 578 7.77 49.60 7.10
C LYS A 578 6.59 50.58 7.06
N TRP A 579 5.38 50.06 7.22
CA TRP A 579 4.12 50.80 7.16
C TRP A 579 3.37 50.68 8.49
N THR A 580 3.31 51.77 9.25
CA THR A 580 2.34 51.97 10.33
C THR A 580 1.06 52.57 9.77
N ILE A 581 -0.05 52.49 10.50
CA ILE A 581 -1.34 53.05 10.05
C ILE A 581 -1.18 54.55 9.75
N GLU A 582 -0.51 55.30 10.61
CA GLU A 582 -0.22 56.73 10.42
C GLU A 582 0.60 57.01 9.16
N LYS A 583 1.65 56.20 8.89
CA LYS A 583 2.46 56.34 7.67
C LYS A 583 1.67 56.01 6.41
N LEU A 584 0.72 55.07 6.48
CA LEU A 584 -0.16 54.76 5.36
C LEU A 584 -1.12 55.92 5.05
N TYR A 585 -1.66 56.58 6.09
CA TYR A 585 -2.47 57.79 5.91
C TYR A 585 -1.66 58.94 5.29
N ALA A 586 -0.48 59.23 5.86
CA ALA A 586 0.38 60.31 5.36
C ALA A 586 0.85 60.08 3.91
N GLU A 587 1.14 58.83 3.55
CA GLU A 587 1.53 58.47 2.19
C GLU A 587 0.36 58.55 1.21
N ALA A 588 -0.84 58.11 1.60
CA ALA A 588 -2.03 58.20 0.75
C ALA A 588 -2.46 59.65 0.50
N GLN A 589 -2.26 60.55 1.46
CA GLN A 589 -2.65 61.96 1.35
C GLN A 589 -1.85 62.75 0.30
N LYS A 590 -0.70 62.22 -0.14
CA LYS A 590 0.11 62.78 -1.24
C LYS A 590 -0.53 62.63 -2.62
N TYR A 591 -1.55 61.78 -2.75
CA TYR A 591 -2.16 61.45 -4.03
C TYR A 591 -3.62 61.90 -4.07
N VAL A 592 -4.06 62.37 -5.25
CA VAL A 592 -5.42 62.86 -5.46
C VAL A 592 -6.34 61.74 -5.94
N THR A 593 -5.80 60.76 -6.69
CA THR A 593 -6.57 59.64 -7.22
C THR A 593 -6.05 58.27 -6.76
N ILE A 594 -6.95 57.30 -6.63
CA ILE A 594 -6.61 55.91 -6.26
C ILE A 594 -5.69 55.26 -7.30
N LYS A 595 -5.87 55.62 -8.58
CA LYS A 595 -5.03 55.09 -9.68
C LYS A 595 -3.58 55.55 -9.51
N GLU A 596 -3.36 56.81 -9.17
CA GLU A 596 -2.02 57.34 -8.89
C GLU A 596 -1.42 56.73 -7.63
N PHE A 597 -2.20 56.61 -6.55
CA PHE A 597 -1.73 55.98 -5.30
C PHE A 597 -1.33 54.51 -5.53
N LYS A 598 -2.13 53.75 -6.29
CA LYS A 598 -1.85 52.36 -6.64
C LYS A 598 -0.61 52.22 -7.52
N MET A 599 -0.38 53.15 -8.45
CA MET A 599 0.78 53.09 -9.36
C MET A 599 2.08 53.54 -8.68
N LYS A 600 2.06 54.68 -7.96
CA LYS A 600 3.25 55.28 -7.37
C LYS A 600 3.61 54.74 -5.99
N SER A 601 2.63 54.27 -5.22
CA SER A 601 2.83 53.74 -3.86
C SER A 601 2.09 52.41 -3.65
N TYR A 602 2.33 51.47 -4.58
CA TYR A 602 1.68 50.15 -4.59
C TYR A 602 1.80 49.40 -3.24
N SER A 603 2.97 49.45 -2.62
CA SER A 603 3.22 48.73 -1.36
C SER A 603 2.39 49.27 -0.17
N ALA A 604 2.17 50.58 -0.11
CA ALA A 604 1.30 51.21 0.89
C ALA A 604 -0.17 50.87 0.61
N TYR A 605 -0.61 50.95 -0.65
CA TYR A 605 -1.97 50.61 -1.07
C TYR A 605 -2.34 49.17 -0.73
N VAL A 606 -1.50 48.18 -1.08
CA VAL A 606 -1.76 46.76 -0.80
C VAL A 606 -1.77 46.48 0.70
N THR A 607 -0.88 47.13 1.47
CA THR A 607 -0.83 46.96 2.92
C THR A 607 -2.09 47.52 3.58
N ALA A 608 -2.59 48.68 3.12
CA ALA A 608 -3.86 49.25 3.58
C ALA A 608 -5.06 48.35 3.25
N GLN A 609 -5.09 47.72 2.06
CA GLN A 609 -6.13 46.76 1.67
C GLN A 609 -6.10 45.49 2.53
N ASN A 610 -4.92 44.92 2.77
CA ASN A 610 -4.76 43.71 3.59
C ASN A 610 -5.14 43.93 5.06
N LEU A 611 -4.98 45.16 5.56
CA LEU A 611 -5.42 45.58 6.90
C LEU A 611 -6.92 45.93 6.97
N GLY A 612 -7.65 45.84 5.86
CA GLY A 612 -9.08 46.16 5.80
C GLY A 612 -9.42 47.66 5.93
N ILE A 613 -8.42 48.53 5.98
CA ILE A 613 -8.56 50.00 6.15
C ILE A 613 -8.38 50.78 4.84
N GLY A 614 -8.20 50.09 3.71
CA GLY A 614 -7.96 50.71 2.42
C GLY A 614 -9.06 51.68 1.96
N TRP A 615 -10.32 51.40 2.31
CA TRP A 615 -11.46 52.28 2.02
C TRP A 615 -11.47 53.55 2.89
N GLN A 616 -10.94 53.49 4.11
CA GLN A 616 -10.80 54.65 5.00
C GLN A 616 -9.64 55.56 4.55
N ILE A 617 -8.49 54.96 4.25
CA ILE A 617 -7.29 55.68 3.80
C ILE A 617 -7.50 56.34 2.43
N CYS A 618 -8.26 55.71 1.53
CA CYS A 618 -8.57 56.27 0.21
C CYS A 618 -9.85 57.14 0.19
N SER A 619 -10.41 57.48 1.36
CA SER A 619 -11.72 58.13 1.45
C SER A 619 -11.79 59.48 0.73
N HIS A 620 -10.70 60.28 0.78
CA HIS A 620 -10.62 61.57 0.09
C HIS A 620 -10.53 61.46 -1.43
N MET A 621 -10.15 60.29 -1.96
CA MET A 621 -9.96 60.05 -3.39
C MET A 621 -11.24 59.56 -4.10
N TYR A 622 -12.30 59.20 -3.36
CA TYR A 622 -13.59 58.82 -3.94
C TYR A 622 -14.39 60.06 -4.37
N LYS A 623 -15.18 59.94 -5.45
CA LYS A 623 -16.06 61.01 -5.97
C LYS A 623 -17.53 60.59 -5.98
N GLY A 624 -18.45 61.55 -5.92
CA GLY A 624 -19.90 61.36 -6.05
C GLY A 624 -20.55 60.46 -4.98
N LYS A 625 -21.56 59.67 -5.37
CA LYS A 625 -22.34 58.78 -4.48
C LYS A 625 -21.50 57.75 -3.72
N ARG A 626 -20.27 57.45 -4.18
CA ARG A 626 -19.35 56.51 -3.54
C ARG A 626 -18.62 57.15 -2.35
N ARG A 627 -18.29 58.44 -2.44
CA ARG A 627 -17.70 59.21 -1.33
C ARG A 627 -18.68 59.35 -0.17
N LEU A 628 -19.94 59.65 -0.47
CA LEU A 628 -21.00 59.79 0.53
C LEU A 628 -21.20 58.50 1.33
N ARG A 629 -21.32 57.34 0.64
CA ARG A 629 -21.41 56.03 1.29
C ARG A 629 -20.22 55.70 2.19
N VAL A 630 -18.99 55.99 1.73
CA VAL A 630 -17.78 55.77 2.52
C VAL A 630 -17.74 56.68 3.76
N LEU A 631 -18.12 57.95 3.62
CA LEU A 631 -18.16 58.90 4.75
C LEU A 631 -19.24 58.52 5.79
N GLU A 632 -20.41 58.03 5.35
CA GLU A 632 -21.44 57.49 6.24
C GLU A 632 -20.94 56.26 7.01
N GLU A 633 -20.24 55.35 6.34
CA GLU A 633 -19.67 54.16 6.96
C GLU A 633 -18.55 54.51 7.97
N ILE A 634 -17.71 55.50 7.67
CA ILE A 634 -16.72 56.04 8.62
C ILE A 634 -17.41 56.66 9.83
N LYS A 635 -18.49 57.43 9.63
CA LYS A 635 -19.27 58.02 10.72
C LYS A 635 -19.91 56.95 11.61
N ARG A 636 -20.46 55.88 11.02
CA ARG A 636 -21.01 54.73 11.75
C ARG A 636 -19.95 54.02 12.59
N GLN A 637 -18.76 53.79 12.05
CA GLN A 637 -17.66 53.16 12.80
C GLN A 637 -17.08 54.04 13.91
N LYS A 638 -17.07 55.37 13.72
CA LYS A 638 -16.70 56.30 14.80
C LYS A 638 -17.76 56.31 15.91
N LEU A 639 -19.03 56.25 15.55
CA LEU A 639 -20.13 56.16 16.51
C LEU A 639 -20.08 54.84 17.29
N SER A 640 -19.80 53.71 16.62
CA SER A 640 -19.69 52.40 17.28
C SER A 640 -18.49 52.31 18.21
N ARG A 641 -17.32 52.87 17.83
CA ARG A 641 -16.16 52.94 18.73
C ARG A 641 -16.40 53.86 19.93
N ASN A 642 -17.03 55.02 19.74
CA ASN A 642 -17.43 55.86 20.88
C ASN A 642 -18.41 55.13 21.82
N ILE A 643 -19.29 54.28 21.29
CA ILE A 643 -20.20 53.45 22.09
C ILE A 643 -19.41 52.34 22.83
N GLU A 644 -18.46 51.67 22.19
CA GLU A 644 -17.59 50.65 22.82
C GLU A 644 -16.65 51.24 23.88
N ASP A 645 -16.07 52.42 23.63
CA ASP A 645 -15.21 53.13 24.58
C ASP A 645 -16.04 53.67 25.77
N ASN A 646 -17.27 54.17 25.53
CA ASN A 646 -18.20 54.54 26.59
C ASN A 646 -18.74 53.33 27.38
N LEU A 647 -18.90 52.17 26.73
CA LEU A 647 -19.25 50.90 27.39
C LEU A 647 -18.08 50.37 28.23
N GLN A 648 -16.83 50.45 27.75
CA GLN A 648 -15.65 50.09 28.54
C GLN A 648 -15.44 51.01 29.75
N LEU A 649 -15.81 52.29 29.65
CA LEU A 649 -15.85 53.20 30.79
C LEU A 649 -17.00 52.88 31.78
N SER A 650 -18.13 52.34 31.32
CA SER A 650 -19.24 51.94 32.19
C SER A 650 -19.07 50.55 32.84
N PHE A 651 -18.20 49.69 32.31
CA PHE A 651 -17.97 48.33 32.80
C PHE A 651 -16.85 48.22 33.85
N ASN A 652 -16.31 49.34 34.34
CA ASN A 652 -15.20 49.39 35.29
C ASN A 652 -15.62 49.82 36.72
N ILE A 653 -16.86 49.53 37.14
CA ILE A 653 -17.36 49.90 38.49
C ILE A 653 -17.50 48.71 39.47
N ASP A 654 -17.41 47.44 39.04
CA ASP A 654 -17.61 46.31 39.97
C ASP A 654 -16.30 45.55 40.28
N GLU A 655 -15.40 46.22 41.01
CA GLU A 655 -14.52 45.58 42.00
C GLU A 655 -14.71 46.32 43.33
N ILE A 656 -15.83 46.04 44.01
CA ILE A 656 -15.97 46.21 45.46
C ILE A 656 -16.12 44.81 46.05
N GLU A 657 -15.24 44.54 47.01
CA GLU A 657 -15.15 43.47 48.00
C GLU A 657 -16.34 42.49 48.11
N ILE A 658 -16.03 41.18 48.10
CA ILE A 658 -16.12 40.24 49.24
C ILE A 658 -15.37 38.95 48.90
#